data_AF-A0AAE7BTH7-F1
#
_entry.id   AF-A0AAE7BTH7-F1
#
_cell.length_a   1.000
_cell.length_b   1.000
_cell.length_c   1.000
_cell.angle_alpha   90.00
_cell.angle_beta   90.00
_cell.angle_gamma   90.00
#
_symmetry.space_group_name_H-M   'P 1'
#
loop_
_entity.id
_entity.type
_entity.pdbx_description
1 polymer ?
#
loop_
_entity_poly.entity_id
_entity_poly.type
_entity_poly.pdbx_seq_one_letter_code
_entity_poly.pdbx_strand_id
1 'polypeptide(L)'
;MRKKSFQRWIAVFAMATTLISSVNPVFAANYDEEKISVNGDTTATAYGMDFDGDYAVWVEESGKNYSVVLYDVDDESIAKKISSNSSKKVAPRIEGNTVVWAQEEKSGYELYAYDLKKNKERVLTNQHARVTDPEEIAFKDGVVAWKDKRDGGTNIYALEVRNDKEYRISTGGKASHPSIYDDQIVWQDERNGRAELYQNKVGSSKEFKTYWGKAKTAKPIISDDDIVYLNEASGNIEKTQVESSKSKVLTHEKGDEELFDFNGRYLVYGSGSTLYYLDTNKDDLVKINNDFNRKLPPVMSGRYVLYATGKTNNLTLKLFDTKKEKSQTLGKDENIKNMASPAASKNYVAFVKEGKRESRVMLYNVKDRKTITISPEKHEAEHPVVSDSYVVYYDNDDRALVSYDIETGESTKITTKKTDVVEGLYAIYKDHLVWVSGGKRSNTVNLTNLKKNKTSELHDSKLGVRSVAINNQAVALIDGEDDRYQDIVIYDYVDGGRIMKEEAESAKGIGLGDKFAAWSAYNSDTKSKDIFVYSFKLNRTDLLYEEEDDQENPIVSNNIIFYETEVEKGGDAVDKYVMYDRDKHRFRAPFGSDADPSEIAIGGNRLVWLDDRDDEEGLYTSVLGSSDDDDDDDDYDDDYDDDYDYFYGKD
;
A
#
# COMPACT_ATOMS: atom_id res chain seq x y z
N MET A 1 -51.22 20.31 11.80
CA MET A 1 -49.92 21.02 11.70
C MET A 1 -49.10 20.72 12.96
N ARG A 2 -47.79 20.46 12.83
CA ARG A 2 -46.74 20.42 13.89
C ARG A 2 -46.85 19.45 15.10
N LYS A 3 -46.14 18.31 14.98
CA LYS A 3 -45.03 17.77 15.82
C LYS A 3 -45.03 17.78 17.38
N LYS A 4 -44.40 16.71 17.90
CA LYS A 4 -43.99 16.36 19.30
C LYS A 4 -45.11 15.74 20.15
N SER A 5 -44.86 14.71 20.98
CA SER A 5 -43.68 14.43 21.82
C SER A 5 -43.08 13.01 21.73
N PHE A 6 -41.97 12.82 22.46
CA PHE A 6 -41.14 11.62 22.62
C PHE A 6 -41.44 10.99 23.99
N GLN A 7 -41.53 9.66 24.14
CA GLN A 7 -41.29 9.01 25.44
C GLN A 7 -41.00 7.48 25.34
N ARG A 8 -40.06 7.02 26.18
CA ARG A 8 -39.77 5.60 26.52
C ARG A 8 -40.69 5.16 27.68
N TRP A 9 -40.88 3.88 28.04
CA TRP A 9 -40.25 2.60 27.64
C TRP A 9 -41.19 1.42 28.00
N ILE A 10 -40.76 0.17 27.70
CA ILE A 10 -40.91 -1.10 28.49
C ILE A 10 -41.09 -2.34 27.58
N ALA A 11 -40.44 -3.44 27.97
CA ALA A 11 -40.37 -4.72 27.25
C ALA A 11 -41.61 -5.60 27.45
N VAL A 12 -41.75 -6.61 26.58
CA VAL A 12 -42.59 -7.81 26.81
C VAL A 12 -41.81 -9.05 26.41
N PHE A 13 -41.55 -9.93 27.37
CA PHE A 13 -41.24 -11.34 27.13
C PHE A 13 -42.55 -12.10 26.99
N ALA A 14 -42.71 -12.91 25.94
CA ALA A 14 -43.66 -14.03 25.92
C ALA A 14 -43.26 -15.04 24.83
N MET A 15 -43.00 -16.28 25.25
CA MET A 15 -42.72 -17.40 24.35
C MET A 15 -43.99 -17.84 23.61
N ALA A 16 -43.84 -18.40 22.41
CA ALA A 16 -44.81 -19.31 21.81
C ALA A 16 -44.07 -20.49 21.17
N THR A 17 -44.50 -21.70 21.50
CA THR A 17 -43.76 -22.95 21.23
C THR A 17 -44.09 -23.55 19.86
N THR A 18 -43.04 -23.81 19.08
CA THR A 18 -42.84 -24.96 18.16
C THR A 18 -43.94 -25.36 17.17
N LEU A 19 -43.65 -25.13 15.88
CA LEU A 19 -43.51 -26.23 14.91
C LEU A 19 -42.15 -26.03 14.22
N ILE A 20 -41.27 -27.03 14.25
CA ILE A 20 -39.88 -26.89 13.82
C ILE A 20 -39.78 -27.16 12.31
N SER A 21 -39.47 -26.11 11.55
CA SER A 21 -39.00 -26.16 10.17
C SER A 21 -37.96 -25.05 9.98
N SER A 22 -36.91 -25.32 9.20
CA SER A 22 -35.67 -24.52 9.07
C SER A 22 -34.86 -24.38 10.37
N VAL A 23 -33.67 -25.00 10.38
CA VAL A 23 -32.60 -24.64 11.30
C VAL A 23 -31.72 -23.64 10.56
N ASN A 24 -31.99 -22.35 10.72
CA ASN A 24 -31.03 -21.31 10.37
C ASN A 24 -30.23 -20.97 11.63
N PRO A 25 -29.00 -21.49 11.80
CA PRO A 25 -28.13 -21.00 12.84
C PRO A 25 -27.49 -19.69 12.38
N VAL A 26 -27.88 -18.58 12.98
CA VAL A 26 -27.13 -17.32 12.88
C VAL A 26 -25.83 -17.50 13.66
N PHE A 27 -24.79 -17.98 12.99
CA PHE A 27 -23.43 -18.06 13.53
C PHE A 27 -22.67 -16.78 13.18
N ALA A 28 -22.44 -15.92 14.17
CA ALA A 28 -21.40 -14.90 14.05
C ALA A 28 -20.04 -15.60 14.07
N ALA A 29 -19.31 -15.56 12.95
CA ALA A 29 -17.98 -16.15 12.87
C ALA A 29 -16.94 -15.16 13.41
N ASN A 30 -16.34 -15.48 14.55
CA ASN A 30 -15.15 -14.78 15.05
C ASN A 30 -13.93 -15.26 14.26
N TYR A 31 -13.71 -14.68 13.08
CA TYR A 31 -12.42 -14.74 12.42
C TYR A 31 -11.56 -13.57 12.91
N ASP A 32 -10.30 -13.83 13.27
CA ASP A 32 -9.29 -12.77 13.37
C ASP A 32 -8.99 -12.27 11.95
N GLU A 33 -9.78 -11.31 11.47
CA GLU A 33 -9.59 -10.64 10.18
C GLU A 33 -8.41 -9.64 10.27
N GLU A 34 -7.38 -9.83 9.45
CA GLU A 34 -6.23 -8.92 9.34
C GLU A 34 -6.27 -8.19 8.00
N LYS A 35 -6.48 -6.85 8.02
CA LYS A 35 -6.30 -6.00 6.83
C LYS A 35 -4.80 -5.88 6.51
N ILE A 36 -4.40 -6.25 5.30
CA ILE A 36 -3.02 -6.20 4.80
C ILE A 36 -2.70 -4.77 4.35
N SER A 37 -1.62 -4.19 4.88
CA SER A 37 -1.06 -2.91 4.45
C SER A 37 0.11 -3.10 3.46
N VAL A 38 0.20 -2.25 2.43
CA VAL A 38 1.40 -2.10 1.58
C VAL A 38 2.13 -0.84 2.03
N ASN A 39 3.45 -0.95 2.15
CA ASN A 39 4.37 0.04 2.74
C ASN A 39 4.32 0.05 4.27
N GLY A 40 5.18 -0.76 4.90
CA GLY A 40 5.29 -0.82 6.36
C GLY A 40 5.86 0.46 6.97
N ASP A 41 5.25 0.90 8.07
CA ASP A 41 5.77 1.86 9.07
C ASP A 41 6.63 3.01 8.49
N THR A 42 6.14 3.78 7.51
CA THR A 42 6.84 5.03 7.13
C THR A 42 6.61 6.14 8.13
N THR A 43 7.19 5.97 9.30
CA THR A 43 7.38 7.04 10.26
C THR A 43 8.39 8.04 9.69
N ALA A 44 7.88 9.16 9.19
CA ALA A 44 8.74 10.28 8.85
C ALA A 44 9.48 10.75 10.11
N THR A 45 10.76 11.07 9.97
CA THR A 45 11.56 11.59 11.09
C THR A 45 11.61 13.11 11.04
N ALA A 46 11.87 13.74 12.19
CA ALA A 46 12.03 15.18 12.32
C ALA A 46 13.34 15.75 11.72
N TYR A 47 13.83 15.16 10.61
CA TYR A 47 15.08 15.55 9.95
C TYR A 47 14.87 16.26 8.60
N GLY A 48 13.61 16.52 8.21
CA GLY A 48 13.25 17.34 7.05
C GLY A 48 12.45 16.58 6.00
N MET A 49 11.63 17.34 5.27
CA MET A 49 10.91 16.91 4.08
C MET A 49 10.92 18.03 3.03
N ASP A 50 10.59 17.70 1.78
CA ASP A 50 10.37 18.65 0.69
C ASP A 50 9.39 18.06 -0.35
N PHE A 51 8.84 18.88 -1.22
CA PHE A 51 7.83 18.48 -2.21
C PHE A 51 7.82 19.40 -3.44
N ASP A 52 8.07 18.85 -4.64
CA ASP A 52 8.15 19.66 -5.86
C ASP A 52 6.85 19.76 -6.67
N GLY A 53 5.86 18.92 -6.37
CA GLY A 53 4.59 18.83 -7.11
C GLY A 53 4.27 17.40 -7.54
N ASP A 54 5.28 16.66 -7.98
CA ASP A 54 5.18 15.28 -8.47
C ASP A 54 5.67 14.29 -7.38
N TYR A 55 6.74 14.67 -6.67
CA TYR A 55 7.42 13.83 -5.69
C TYR A 55 7.55 14.50 -4.32
N ALA A 56 7.20 13.76 -3.27
CA ALA A 56 7.53 14.11 -1.89
C ALA A 56 8.78 13.37 -1.42
N VAL A 57 9.65 14.04 -0.67
CA VAL A 57 10.84 13.43 -0.04
C VAL A 57 10.87 13.68 1.45
N TRP A 58 11.31 12.69 2.22
CA TRP A 58 11.58 12.83 3.66
C TRP A 58 12.68 11.89 4.12
N VAL A 59 13.19 12.10 5.34
CA VAL A 59 14.14 11.16 5.95
C VAL A 59 13.41 10.13 6.81
N GLU A 60 13.76 8.86 6.63
CA GLU A 60 13.37 7.74 7.49
C GLU A 60 14.58 7.24 8.28
N GLU A 61 14.40 6.98 9.58
CA GLU A 61 15.37 6.32 10.47
C GLU A 61 14.87 4.91 10.78
N SER A 62 15.57 3.90 10.30
CA SER A 62 15.24 2.49 10.49
C SER A 62 16.39 1.77 11.21
N GLY A 63 16.19 1.53 12.51
CA GLY A 63 17.19 0.92 13.39
C GLY A 63 18.42 1.80 13.62
N LYS A 64 19.45 1.64 12.79
CA LYS A 64 20.67 2.46 12.78
C LYS A 64 20.97 3.08 11.40
N ASN A 65 20.06 2.91 10.44
CA ASN A 65 20.22 3.39 9.07
C ASN A 65 19.27 4.57 8.82
N TYR A 66 19.73 5.50 7.99
CA TYR A 66 18.96 6.63 7.51
C TYR A 66 18.82 6.54 5.99
N SER A 67 17.61 6.76 5.49
CA SER A 67 17.29 6.78 4.06
C SER A 67 16.56 8.06 3.71
N VAL A 68 16.77 8.61 2.51
CA VAL A 68 15.83 9.58 1.93
C VAL A 68 14.76 8.78 1.20
N VAL A 69 13.52 8.83 1.68
CA VAL A 69 12.37 8.21 1.02
C VAL A 69 11.91 9.15 -0.09
N LEU A 70 11.60 8.58 -1.26
CA LEU A 70 10.97 9.23 -2.39
C LEU A 70 9.59 8.61 -2.56
N TYR A 71 8.55 9.44 -2.55
CA TYR A 71 7.16 9.05 -2.70
C TYR A 71 6.58 9.75 -3.93
N ASP A 72 6.00 8.96 -4.83
CA ASP A 72 5.29 9.45 -6.00
C ASP A 72 3.86 9.83 -5.58
N VAL A 73 3.48 11.08 -5.79
CA VAL A 73 2.17 11.61 -5.36
C VAL A 73 1.05 11.23 -6.33
N ASP A 74 1.37 10.95 -7.59
CA ASP A 74 0.40 10.54 -8.61
C ASP A 74 0.09 9.03 -8.55
N ASP A 75 1.07 8.21 -8.16
CA ASP A 75 0.94 6.76 -7.95
C ASP A 75 0.72 6.37 -6.46
N GLU A 76 0.60 7.38 -5.58
CA GLU A 76 0.34 7.27 -4.13
C GLU A 76 1.23 6.25 -3.39
N SER A 77 2.49 6.10 -3.80
CA SER A 77 3.37 5.02 -3.33
C SER A 77 4.83 5.44 -3.11
N ILE A 78 5.55 4.67 -2.29
CA ILE A 78 7.00 4.81 -2.15
C ILE A 78 7.65 4.36 -3.46
N ALA A 79 8.10 5.31 -4.27
CA ALA A 79 8.89 5.02 -5.46
C ALA A 79 10.28 4.48 -5.10
N LYS A 80 10.91 5.00 -4.03
CA LYS A 80 12.30 4.60 -3.68
C LYS A 80 12.72 4.90 -2.25
N LYS A 81 13.70 4.14 -1.76
CA LYS A 81 14.58 4.54 -0.64
C LYS A 81 15.98 4.82 -1.19
N ILE A 82 16.46 6.05 -1.02
CA ILE A 82 17.73 6.56 -1.54
C ILE A 82 18.78 6.54 -0.42
N SER A 83 19.99 6.09 -0.75
CA SER A 83 21.19 6.18 0.09
C SER A 83 21.08 5.50 1.47
N SER A 84 20.37 4.37 1.59
CA SER A 84 20.18 3.66 2.86
C SER A 84 21.49 3.18 3.50
N ASN A 85 21.99 3.92 4.50
CA ASN A 85 23.26 3.65 5.20
C ASN A 85 23.23 4.24 6.63
N SER A 86 24.28 4.01 7.43
CA SER A 86 24.34 4.48 8.83
C SER A 86 24.64 5.97 9.01
N SER A 87 24.95 6.71 7.94
CA SER A 87 25.24 8.15 8.02
C SER A 87 23.92 8.92 8.04
N LYS A 88 23.73 9.75 9.07
CA LYS A 88 22.51 10.53 9.27
C LYS A 88 22.26 11.48 8.10
N LYS A 89 21.00 11.57 7.67
CA LYS A 89 20.56 12.46 6.59
C LYS A 89 19.59 13.50 7.13
N VAL A 90 19.66 14.70 6.59
CA VAL A 90 18.92 15.87 7.06
C VAL A 90 18.65 16.81 5.89
N ALA A 91 17.56 17.56 6.00
CA ALA A 91 17.07 18.55 5.04
C ALA A 91 17.16 18.07 3.57
N PRO A 92 16.45 16.98 3.21
CA PRO A 92 16.27 16.66 1.81
C PRO A 92 15.56 17.83 1.12
N ARG A 93 15.91 18.06 -0.14
CA ARG A 93 15.24 18.95 -1.07
C ARG A 93 15.06 18.27 -2.42
N ILE A 94 14.03 18.62 -3.16
CA ILE A 94 13.72 18.01 -4.45
C ILE A 94 13.34 19.05 -5.50
N GLU A 95 13.87 18.87 -6.71
CA GLU A 95 13.43 19.64 -7.89
C GLU A 95 13.50 18.75 -9.15
N GLY A 96 12.33 18.30 -9.58
CA GLY A 96 12.08 17.55 -10.81
C GLY A 96 12.76 16.19 -10.85
N ASN A 97 14.04 16.17 -11.19
CA ASN A 97 14.81 14.92 -11.34
C ASN A 97 16.04 14.84 -10.42
N THR A 98 16.17 15.80 -9.51
CA THR A 98 17.30 15.89 -8.59
C THR A 98 16.80 15.95 -7.15
N VAL A 99 17.31 15.05 -6.31
CA VAL A 99 17.17 15.13 -4.85
C VAL A 99 18.52 15.52 -4.28
N VAL A 100 18.57 16.50 -3.39
CA VAL A 100 19.77 16.85 -2.62
C VAL A 100 19.52 16.72 -1.12
N TRP A 101 20.54 16.40 -0.34
CA TRP A 101 20.46 16.36 1.13
C TRP A 101 21.82 16.65 1.76
N ALA A 102 21.83 16.99 3.04
CA ALA A 102 23.05 16.95 3.84
C ALA A 102 23.18 15.60 4.54
N GLN A 103 24.37 15.01 4.48
CA GLN A 103 24.73 13.77 5.16
C GLN A 103 25.79 14.04 6.22
N GLU A 104 25.63 13.45 7.41
CA GLU A 104 26.59 13.55 8.50
C GLU A 104 27.83 12.70 8.21
N GLU A 105 28.97 13.36 8.09
CA GLU A 105 30.29 12.75 7.92
C GLU A 105 31.19 13.06 9.13
N LYS A 106 32.33 12.35 9.24
CA LYS A 106 33.25 12.44 10.39
C LYS A 106 33.74 13.86 10.74
N SER A 107 33.64 14.81 9.81
CA SER A 107 34.12 16.19 9.96
C SER A 107 33.04 17.28 9.85
N GLY A 108 31.75 16.90 9.83
CA GLY A 108 30.61 17.78 9.63
C GLY A 108 29.68 17.27 8.53
N TYR A 109 28.75 18.10 8.08
CA TYR A 109 27.81 17.73 7.00
C TYR A 109 28.39 18.04 5.61
N GLU A 110 28.29 17.07 4.71
CA GLU A 110 28.58 17.18 3.28
C GLU A 110 27.27 17.13 2.48
N LEU A 111 27.18 17.88 1.37
CA LEU A 111 26.03 17.84 0.47
C LEU A 111 26.15 16.67 -0.49
N TYR A 112 25.05 15.96 -0.69
CA TYR A 112 24.89 14.87 -1.64
C TYR A 112 23.78 15.21 -2.64
N ALA A 113 23.84 14.61 -3.82
CA ALA A 113 22.81 14.69 -4.84
C ALA A 113 22.53 13.30 -5.45
N TYR A 114 21.28 13.10 -5.84
CA TYR A 114 20.82 11.92 -6.54
C TYR A 114 20.03 12.32 -7.78
N ASP A 115 20.46 11.80 -8.94
CA ASP A 115 19.79 11.98 -10.21
C ASP A 115 18.81 10.82 -10.43
N LEU A 116 17.51 11.13 -10.36
CA LEU A 116 16.41 10.16 -10.49
C LEU A 116 16.42 9.47 -11.85
N LYS A 117 16.74 10.19 -12.93
CA LYS A 117 16.79 9.65 -14.30
C LYS A 117 18.00 8.77 -14.55
N LYS A 118 19.15 9.08 -13.94
CA LYS A 118 20.39 8.30 -14.07
C LYS A 118 20.55 7.21 -13.00
N ASN A 119 19.63 7.12 -12.04
CA ASN A 119 19.71 6.19 -10.89
C ASN A 119 21.07 6.32 -10.17
N LYS A 120 21.56 7.55 -9.98
CA LYS A 120 22.96 7.79 -9.56
C LYS A 120 23.11 8.82 -8.45
N GLU A 121 23.72 8.39 -7.37
CA GLU A 121 24.21 9.22 -6.27
C GLU A 121 25.58 9.85 -6.59
N ARG A 122 25.85 11.03 -6.02
CA ARG A 122 27.17 11.66 -5.98
C ARG A 122 27.27 12.65 -4.81
N VAL A 123 28.50 12.86 -4.34
CA VAL A 123 28.86 13.94 -3.42
C VAL A 123 28.92 15.28 -4.19
N LEU A 124 28.43 16.36 -3.59
CA LEU A 124 28.52 17.74 -4.10
C LEU A 124 29.64 18.54 -3.40
N THR A 125 29.77 18.42 -2.08
CA THR A 125 30.79 19.14 -1.29
C THR A 125 31.69 18.18 -0.52
N ASN A 126 32.93 18.59 -0.23
CA ASN A 126 33.90 17.76 0.51
C ASN A 126 34.37 18.48 1.79
N GLN A 127 35.25 17.85 2.57
CA GLN A 127 35.88 18.37 3.80
C GLN A 127 36.34 19.85 3.84
N HIS A 128 36.53 20.53 2.70
CA HIS A 128 36.87 21.96 2.59
C HIS A 128 35.65 22.90 2.41
N ALA A 129 34.46 22.36 2.13
CA ALA A 129 33.21 23.03 1.85
C ALA A 129 32.11 22.40 2.73
N ARG A 130 31.90 22.96 3.93
CA ARG A 130 31.13 22.30 5.00
C ARG A 130 29.80 22.98 5.23
N VAL A 131 28.75 22.19 5.22
CA VAL A 131 27.43 22.63 5.67
C VAL A 131 27.50 22.81 7.19
N THR A 132 27.47 24.06 7.63
CA THR A 132 27.58 24.42 9.05
C THR A 132 26.31 24.14 9.81
N ASP A 133 25.19 24.25 9.12
CA ASP A 133 23.83 24.15 9.66
C ASP A 133 22.95 23.56 8.56
N PRO A 134 22.69 22.25 8.61
CA PRO A 134 22.05 21.55 7.49
C PRO A 134 20.56 21.86 7.38
N GLU A 135 19.92 22.43 8.40
CA GLU A 135 18.51 22.81 8.31
C GLU A 135 18.30 24.06 7.41
N GLU A 136 19.33 24.91 7.28
CA GLU A 136 19.35 26.11 6.41
C GLU A 136 19.88 25.83 4.98
N ILE A 137 19.40 24.75 4.35
CA ILE A 137 19.66 24.46 2.92
C ILE A 137 18.47 24.92 2.08
N ALA A 138 18.76 25.62 0.98
CA ALA A 138 17.81 25.91 -0.10
C ALA A 138 18.26 25.22 -1.40
N PHE A 139 17.32 24.74 -2.20
CA PHE A 139 17.58 24.17 -3.53
C PHE A 139 16.46 24.62 -4.47
N LYS A 140 16.83 25.35 -5.53
CA LYS A 140 15.91 25.86 -6.55
C LYS A 140 16.68 26.16 -7.84
N ASP A 141 16.04 26.02 -8.98
CA ASP A 141 16.56 26.35 -10.31
C ASP A 141 17.92 25.68 -10.61
N GLY A 142 18.09 24.45 -10.09
CA GLY A 142 19.33 23.66 -10.19
C GLY A 142 20.50 24.17 -9.34
N VAL A 143 20.29 25.15 -8.45
CA VAL A 143 21.28 25.72 -7.54
C VAL A 143 20.97 25.31 -6.11
N VAL A 144 21.96 24.77 -5.39
CA VAL A 144 21.88 24.55 -3.93
C VAL A 144 22.64 25.64 -3.20
N ALA A 145 22.06 26.23 -2.16
CA ALA A 145 22.69 27.25 -1.32
C ALA A 145 22.66 26.86 0.16
N TRP A 146 23.74 27.16 0.89
CA TRP A 146 23.94 26.77 2.28
C TRP A 146 24.79 27.78 3.07
N LYS A 147 24.72 27.67 4.40
CA LYS A 147 25.54 28.43 5.35
C LYS A 147 26.87 27.71 5.62
N ASP A 148 27.98 28.40 5.41
CA ASP A 148 29.35 27.89 5.58
C ASP A 148 30.20 28.82 6.48
N LYS A 149 31.18 28.24 7.19
CA LYS A 149 32.12 28.93 8.11
C LYS A 149 33.57 28.90 7.64
N ARG A 150 33.89 28.31 6.47
CA ARG A 150 35.26 28.09 5.99
C ARG A 150 36.15 29.34 5.95
N ASP A 151 35.57 30.51 5.67
CA ASP A 151 36.28 31.80 5.55
C ASP A 151 36.25 32.66 6.84
N GLY A 152 35.74 32.12 7.94
CA GLY A 152 35.47 32.89 9.16
C GLY A 152 34.15 33.67 9.11
N GLY A 153 33.49 33.76 10.26
CA GLY A 153 32.08 34.15 10.33
C GLY A 153 31.18 33.12 9.63
N THR A 154 29.90 33.43 9.44
CA THR A 154 29.00 32.67 8.56
C THR A 154 28.78 33.40 7.24
N ASN A 155 28.91 32.69 6.13
CA ASN A 155 28.67 33.22 4.79
C ASN A 155 27.77 32.24 4.01
N ILE A 156 26.97 32.77 3.08
CA ILE A 156 26.23 31.96 2.11
C ILE A 156 27.18 31.54 0.99
N TYR A 157 27.10 30.25 0.66
CA TYR A 157 27.69 29.62 -0.49
C TYR A 157 26.60 29.03 -1.37
N ALA A 158 26.86 28.90 -2.67
CA ALA A 158 25.96 28.23 -3.61
C ALA A 158 26.75 27.39 -4.63
N LEU A 159 26.11 26.35 -5.17
CA LEU A 159 26.68 25.45 -6.16
C LEU A 159 25.65 25.14 -7.25
N GLU A 160 26.04 25.33 -8.51
CA GLU A 160 25.28 24.88 -9.67
C GLU A 160 25.39 23.35 -9.79
N VAL A 161 24.33 22.62 -9.45
CA VAL A 161 24.33 21.16 -9.34
C VAL A 161 24.56 20.48 -10.69
N ARG A 162 24.37 21.16 -11.83
CA ARG A 162 24.59 20.57 -13.15
C ARG A 162 26.08 20.47 -13.56
N ASN A 163 26.94 21.36 -13.04
CA ASN A 163 28.32 21.52 -13.53
C ASN A 163 29.36 21.67 -12.41
N ASP A 164 28.95 21.51 -11.15
CA ASP A 164 29.79 21.54 -9.95
C ASP A 164 30.54 22.88 -9.75
N LYS A 165 29.95 23.98 -10.24
CA LYS A 165 30.50 25.33 -10.09
C LYS A 165 30.02 25.98 -8.80
N GLU A 166 30.97 26.16 -7.87
CA GLU A 166 30.73 26.79 -6.57
C GLU A 166 30.95 28.32 -6.62
N TYR A 167 30.17 29.05 -5.81
CA TYR A 167 30.24 30.48 -5.61
C TYR A 167 30.15 30.84 -4.13
N ARG A 168 30.97 31.79 -3.68
CA ARG A 168 30.73 32.51 -2.42
C ARG A 168 29.76 33.66 -2.70
N ILE A 169 28.58 33.60 -2.08
CA ILE A 169 27.47 34.52 -2.34
C ILE A 169 27.55 35.77 -1.46
N SER A 170 27.93 35.61 -0.18
CA SER A 170 28.04 36.72 0.79
C SER A 170 29.45 36.91 1.34
N THR A 171 29.77 38.13 1.81
CA THR A 171 31.06 38.43 2.48
C THR A 171 30.95 38.99 3.91
N GLY A 172 29.73 39.17 4.43
CA GLY A 172 29.49 39.81 5.73
C GLY A 172 29.92 39.05 6.99
N GLY A 173 30.18 37.74 6.91
CA GLY A 173 30.57 36.93 8.07
C GLY A 173 29.48 36.74 9.14
N LYS A 174 28.24 37.16 8.89
CA LYS A 174 27.06 36.92 9.73
C LYS A 174 25.79 36.66 8.91
N ALA A 175 25.93 35.92 7.83
CA ALA A 175 24.80 35.54 6.96
C ALA A 175 24.14 34.22 7.42
N SER A 176 22.83 34.10 7.22
CA SER A 176 22.01 32.91 7.48
C SER A 176 20.72 32.91 6.64
N HIS A 177 20.02 31.78 6.61
CA HIS A 177 18.73 31.60 5.92
C HIS A 177 18.74 32.07 4.45
N PRO A 178 19.48 31.37 3.57
CA PRO A 178 19.44 31.65 2.13
C PRO A 178 18.10 31.21 1.53
N SER A 179 17.60 31.98 0.56
CA SER A 179 16.50 31.60 -0.33
C SER A 179 16.85 31.96 -1.77
N ILE A 180 16.36 31.17 -2.73
CA ILE A 180 16.80 31.16 -4.13
C ILE A 180 15.58 31.33 -5.04
N TYR A 181 15.69 32.17 -6.07
CA TYR A 181 14.78 32.21 -7.21
C TYR A 181 15.54 32.65 -8.48
N ASP A 182 15.50 31.84 -9.53
CA ASP A 182 16.31 32.01 -10.75
C ASP A 182 17.81 32.20 -10.42
N ASP A 183 18.46 33.28 -10.87
CA ASP A 183 19.85 33.58 -10.51
C ASP A 183 19.98 34.31 -9.15
N GLN A 184 18.88 34.65 -8.48
CA GLN A 184 18.86 35.53 -7.31
C GLN A 184 18.93 34.74 -6.01
N ILE A 185 19.81 35.16 -5.10
CA ILE A 185 19.88 34.61 -3.73
C ILE A 185 19.75 35.75 -2.72
N VAL A 186 18.77 35.64 -1.82
CA VAL A 186 18.57 36.55 -0.68
C VAL A 186 18.92 35.85 0.63
N TRP A 187 19.34 36.62 1.63
CA TRP A 187 19.64 36.08 2.97
C TRP A 187 19.48 37.14 4.06
N GLN A 188 19.37 36.67 5.31
CA GLN A 188 19.45 37.49 6.51
C GLN A 188 20.91 37.72 6.88
N ASP A 189 21.29 38.97 7.13
CA ASP A 189 22.65 39.34 7.51
C ASP A 189 22.66 40.23 8.76
N GLU A 190 23.49 39.88 9.75
CA GLU A 190 23.59 40.60 11.03
C GLU A 190 24.90 41.41 11.19
N ARG A 191 25.65 41.63 10.09
CA ARG A 191 26.95 42.34 10.13
C ARG A 191 26.88 43.69 10.86
N ASN A 192 25.76 44.41 10.72
CA ASN A 192 25.52 45.74 11.29
C ASN A 192 24.91 45.72 12.70
N GLY A 193 24.89 44.58 13.40
CA GLY A 193 24.29 44.45 14.74
C GLY A 193 22.77 44.40 14.74
N ARG A 194 22.16 44.31 13.55
CA ARG A 194 20.74 44.12 13.29
C ARG A 194 20.61 43.20 12.09
N ALA A 195 19.61 42.31 12.12
CA ALA A 195 19.20 41.51 10.97
C ALA A 195 18.60 42.40 9.86
N GLU A 196 19.21 42.33 8.68
CA GLU A 196 18.88 43.07 7.46
C GLU A 196 18.87 42.12 6.25
N LEU A 197 18.13 42.45 5.18
CA LEU A 197 18.10 41.64 3.96
C LEU A 197 19.17 42.06 2.97
N TYR A 198 19.99 41.11 2.56
CA TYR A 198 20.98 41.25 1.50
C TYR A 198 20.69 40.30 0.35
N GLN A 199 21.27 40.61 -0.81
CA GLN A 199 21.08 39.90 -2.05
C GLN A 199 22.37 39.90 -2.87
N ASN A 200 22.56 38.85 -3.66
CA ASN A 200 23.53 38.75 -4.74
C ASN A 200 22.96 37.79 -5.81
N LYS A 201 23.54 37.81 -7.01
CA LYS A 201 23.22 36.87 -8.08
C LYS A 201 24.29 35.78 -8.17
N VAL A 202 23.92 34.58 -8.60
CA VAL A 202 24.85 33.50 -8.91
C VAL A 202 25.86 33.98 -9.97
N GLY A 203 27.16 33.79 -9.71
CA GLY A 203 28.24 34.32 -10.56
C GLY A 203 28.55 35.81 -10.44
N SER A 204 27.81 36.59 -9.64
CA SER A 204 28.13 37.99 -9.35
C SER A 204 29.08 38.11 -8.14
N SER A 205 30.04 39.03 -8.25
CA SER A 205 30.99 39.37 -7.16
C SER A 205 30.50 40.51 -6.27
N LYS A 206 29.21 40.88 -6.33
CA LYS A 206 28.65 42.06 -5.66
C LYS A 206 27.37 41.73 -4.88
N GLU A 207 27.50 41.61 -3.57
CA GLU A 207 26.36 41.66 -2.65
C GLU A 207 25.90 43.11 -2.43
N PHE A 208 24.60 43.30 -2.18
CA PHE A 208 24.00 44.58 -1.80
C PHE A 208 22.84 44.38 -0.82
N LYS A 209 22.50 45.43 -0.06
CA LYS A 209 21.35 45.44 0.84
C LYS A 209 20.09 45.69 0.01
N THR A 210 19.18 44.71 -0.06
CA THR A 210 18.00 44.76 -0.95
C THR A 210 16.78 45.42 -0.31
N TYR A 211 16.68 45.40 1.03
CA TYR A 211 15.64 46.11 1.77
C TYR A 211 16.22 47.12 2.76
N TRP A 212 15.83 48.40 2.63
CA TRP A 212 16.27 49.50 3.52
C TRP A 212 15.11 50.17 4.28
N GLY A 213 14.00 49.46 4.47
CA GLY A 213 12.97 49.85 5.42
C GLY A 213 13.40 49.65 6.89
N LYS A 214 12.44 49.80 7.81
CA LYS A 214 12.70 49.83 9.27
C LYS A 214 12.43 48.50 10.00
N ALA A 215 12.00 47.44 9.32
CA ALA A 215 11.74 46.13 9.91
C ALA A 215 13.02 45.43 10.41
N LYS A 216 12.93 44.55 11.41
CA LYS A 216 14.03 43.65 11.82
C LYS A 216 13.74 42.30 11.16
N THR A 217 14.45 42.02 10.06
CA THR A 217 14.02 41.03 9.07
C THR A 217 14.65 39.67 9.33
N ALA A 218 13.85 38.62 9.44
CA ALA A 218 14.32 37.25 9.61
C ALA A 218 13.72 36.28 8.58
N LYS A 219 14.47 35.21 8.29
CA LYS A 219 14.06 34.07 7.43
C LYS A 219 13.44 34.49 6.08
N PRO A 220 14.15 35.24 5.21
CA PRO A 220 13.58 35.67 3.94
C PRO A 220 13.28 34.51 2.99
N ILE A 221 12.18 34.61 2.25
CA ILE A 221 11.86 33.74 1.10
C ILE A 221 11.60 34.64 -0.12
N ILE A 222 12.27 34.37 -1.24
CA ILE A 222 12.12 35.10 -2.51
C ILE A 222 11.34 34.27 -3.53
N SER A 223 10.50 34.94 -4.33
CA SER A 223 9.91 34.40 -5.56
C SER A 223 9.59 35.55 -6.51
N ASP A 224 9.99 35.46 -7.78
CA ASP A 224 10.11 36.64 -8.66
C ASP A 224 10.93 37.75 -7.97
N ASP A 225 10.44 38.99 -7.97
CA ASP A 225 11.02 40.11 -7.23
C ASP A 225 10.40 40.29 -5.82
N ASP A 226 9.48 39.41 -5.41
CA ASP A 226 8.81 39.48 -4.11
C ASP A 226 9.61 38.74 -3.02
N ILE A 227 9.84 39.43 -1.89
CA ILE A 227 10.51 38.85 -0.71
C ILE A 227 9.54 38.91 0.47
N VAL A 228 9.17 37.76 1.03
CA VAL A 228 8.51 37.69 2.35
C VAL A 228 9.53 37.45 3.46
N TYR A 229 9.29 38.01 4.63
CA TYR A 229 10.14 37.84 5.80
C TYR A 229 9.33 37.97 7.10
N LEU A 230 9.83 37.38 8.18
CA LEU A 230 9.34 37.62 9.52
C LEU A 230 9.89 38.96 10.04
N ASN A 231 9.03 39.89 10.46
CA ASN A 231 9.49 41.09 11.15
C ASN A 231 9.54 40.84 12.66
N GLU A 232 10.72 40.50 13.18
CA GLU A 232 10.93 40.17 14.61
C GLU A 232 10.52 41.30 15.59
N ALA A 233 10.29 42.52 15.12
CA ALA A 233 9.83 43.64 15.96
C ALA A 233 8.30 43.72 16.11
N SER A 234 7.53 43.16 15.17
CA SER A 234 6.06 43.07 15.22
C SER A 234 5.55 41.64 15.39
N GLY A 235 6.36 40.64 15.05
CA GLY A 235 5.98 39.23 14.97
C GLY A 235 5.26 38.86 13.66
N ASN A 236 4.76 39.84 12.92
CA ASN A 236 4.02 39.61 11.67
C ASN A 236 4.96 39.22 10.51
N ILE A 237 4.39 38.52 9.53
CA ILE A 237 5.02 38.31 8.22
C ILE A 237 4.74 39.53 7.35
N GLU A 238 5.79 40.06 6.74
CA GLU A 238 5.75 41.19 5.81
C GLU A 238 6.28 40.80 4.44
N LYS A 239 5.75 41.45 3.40
CA LYS A 239 6.16 41.32 2.00
C LYS A 239 6.80 42.62 1.54
N THR A 240 7.99 42.54 0.97
CA THR A 240 8.66 43.64 0.27
C THR A 240 9.02 43.19 -1.15
N GLN A 241 9.67 44.08 -1.90
CA GLN A 241 10.22 43.81 -3.21
C GLN A 241 11.74 43.95 -3.15
N VAL A 242 12.44 43.30 -4.08
CA VAL A 242 13.85 43.56 -4.37
C VAL A 242 14.08 45.08 -4.53
N GLU A 243 15.17 45.58 -3.97
CA GLU A 243 15.57 46.99 -4.01
C GLU A 243 14.47 47.98 -3.53
N SER A 244 13.94 47.76 -2.32
CA SER A 244 12.80 48.53 -1.78
C SER A 244 13.00 49.11 -0.36
N SER A 245 12.30 50.22 -0.10
CA SER A 245 12.11 50.79 1.24
C SER A 245 10.75 50.47 1.87
N LYS A 246 9.85 49.83 1.12
CA LYS A 246 8.43 49.68 1.45
C LYS A 246 8.09 48.21 1.70
N SER A 247 7.29 47.95 2.73
CA SER A 247 6.70 46.63 2.96
C SER A 247 5.18 46.71 3.11
N LYS A 248 4.50 45.62 2.77
CA LYS A 248 3.10 45.33 3.05
C LYS A 248 3.08 44.28 4.17
N VAL A 249 2.33 44.54 5.24
CA VAL A 249 2.04 43.51 6.25
C VAL A 249 1.09 42.48 5.64
N LEU A 250 1.42 41.18 5.74
CA LEU A 250 0.57 40.09 5.24
C LEU A 250 -0.25 39.42 6.34
N THR A 251 0.26 39.37 7.57
CA THR A 251 -0.44 38.73 8.70
C THR A 251 -0.79 39.77 9.78
N HIS A 252 -1.91 39.54 10.46
CA HIS A 252 -2.53 40.53 11.35
C HIS A 252 -2.84 39.97 12.75
N GLU A 253 -2.42 38.74 13.07
CA GLU A 253 -2.78 38.06 14.31
C GLU A 253 -1.61 37.90 15.28
N LYS A 254 -1.70 38.63 16.40
CA LYS A 254 -0.94 38.44 17.66
C LYS A 254 0.58 38.62 17.65
N GLY A 255 1.27 38.60 16.51
CA GLY A 255 2.72 38.81 16.47
C GLY A 255 3.50 37.60 17.00
N ASP A 256 3.04 36.39 16.66
CA ASP A 256 3.68 35.11 16.98
C ASP A 256 3.79 34.16 15.78
N GLU A 257 3.75 34.73 14.57
CA GLU A 257 3.72 33.98 13.32
C GLU A 257 5.04 33.29 12.95
N GLU A 258 4.94 32.09 12.39
CA GLU A 258 6.07 31.33 11.83
C GLU A 258 5.94 31.24 10.30
N LEU A 259 6.89 31.85 9.59
CA LEU A 259 7.02 31.76 8.13
C LEU A 259 7.60 30.39 7.73
N PHE A 260 6.91 29.66 6.85
CA PHE A 260 7.36 28.37 6.32
C PHE A 260 7.71 28.42 4.83
N ASP A 261 6.78 28.86 3.98
CA ASP A 261 6.96 28.79 2.52
C ASP A 261 6.19 29.87 1.75
N PHE A 262 6.69 30.28 0.58
CA PHE A 262 6.11 31.32 -0.28
C PHE A 262 6.47 31.17 -1.76
N ASN A 263 5.48 31.26 -2.65
CA ASN A 263 5.61 31.06 -4.10
C ASN A 263 5.19 32.28 -4.94
N GLY A 264 5.46 33.49 -4.44
CA GLY A 264 5.14 34.76 -5.10
C GLY A 264 3.69 35.23 -4.82
N ARG A 265 2.75 34.29 -4.79
CA ARG A 265 1.33 34.56 -4.52
C ARG A 265 0.83 33.99 -3.21
N TYR A 266 1.13 32.72 -2.93
CA TYR A 266 0.61 32.02 -1.77
C TYR A 266 1.65 31.98 -0.66
N LEU A 267 1.19 32.04 0.59
CA LEU A 267 2.01 32.00 1.80
C LEU A 267 1.52 30.86 2.70
N VAL A 268 2.44 29.98 3.11
CA VAL A 268 2.22 28.99 4.17
C VAL A 268 2.87 29.48 5.45
N TYR A 269 2.07 29.58 6.51
CA TYR A 269 2.54 30.08 7.81
C TYR A 269 1.79 29.46 8.99
N GLY A 270 2.42 29.46 10.16
CA GLY A 270 1.81 29.06 11.42
C GLY A 270 1.47 30.26 12.32
N SER A 271 0.38 30.18 13.09
CA SER A 271 0.17 31.02 14.28
C SER A 271 -0.51 30.17 15.36
N GLY A 272 0.06 30.17 16.57
CA GLY A 272 -0.23 29.15 17.57
C GLY A 272 -0.14 27.72 16.98
N SER A 273 -1.01 26.81 17.40
CA SER A 273 -1.03 25.45 16.84
C SER A 273 -1.64 25.36 15.42
N THR A 274 -2.09 26.48 14.84
CA THR A 274 -2.78 26.47 13.54
C THR A 274 -1.82 26.70 12.37
N LEU A 275 -1.98 25.88 11.33
CA LEU A 275 -1.32 26.03 10.02
C LEU A 275 -2.30 26.69 9.03
N TYR A 276 -1.80 27.68 8.28
CA TYR A 276 -2.58 28.50 7.36
C TYR A 276 -1.96 28.55 5.96
N TYR A 277 -2.83 28.78 4.97
CA TYR A 277 -2.50 29.07 3.57
C TYR A 277 -3.23 30.35 3.14
N LEU A 278 -2.48 31.35 2.69
CA LEU A 278 -2.99 32.69 2.37
C LEU A 278 -2.74 33.07 0.90
N ASP A 279 -3.78 33.44 0.16
CA ASP A 279 -3.65 34.10 -1.15
C ASP A 279 -3.37 35.60 -0.94
N THR A 280 -2.09 35.99 -0.98
CA THR A 280 -1.63 37.35 -0.61
C THR A 280 -2.17 38.47 -1.52
N ASN A 281 -2.76 38.11 -2.66
CA ASN A 281 -3.42 39.02 -3.61
C ASN A 281 -4.92 39.21 -3.33
N LYS A 282 -5.58 38.23 -2.68
CA LYS A 282 -7.02 38.28 -2.37
C LYS A 282 -7.31 38.54 -0.89
N ASP A 283 -6.32 38.35 -0.02
CA ASP A 283 -6.50 38.29 1.44
C ASP A 283 -7.41 37.11 1.87
N ASP A 284 -7.32 36.01 1.12
CA ASP A 284 -8.14 34.81 1.27
C ASP A 284 -7.37 33.76 2.08
N LEU A 285 -7.85 33.44 3.28
CA LEU A 285 -7.13 32.68 4.31
C LEU A 285 -7.79 31.32 4.56
N VAL A 286 -7.12 30.26 4.15
CA VAL A 286 -7.53 28.87 4.38
C VAL A 286 -6.79 28.30 5.59
N LYS A 287 -7.52 27.61 6.46
CA LYS A 287 -6.99 26.94 7.64
C LYS A 287 -6.77 25.45 7.34
N ILE A 288 -5.51 25.01 7.37
CA ILE A 288 -5.12 23.64 7.00
C ILE A 288 -5.26 22.68 8.17
N ASN A 289 -4.69 23.04 9.34
CA ASN A 289 -4.60 22.12 10.48
C ASN A 289 -4.48 22.84 11.83
N ASN A 290 -4.74 22.13 12.93
CA ASN A 290 -4.74 22.65 14.31
C ASN A 290 -3.65 22.04 15.23
N ASP A 291 -2.91 21.04 14.75
CA ASP A 291 -1.92 20.25 15.52
C ASP A 291 -0.80 19.74 14.58
N PHE A 292 -0.29 20.65 13.75
CA PHE A 292 0.80 20.33 12.83
C PHE A 292 2.15 20.29 13.56
N ASN A 293 3.03 19.36 13.17
CA ASN A 293 4.33 19.22 13.82
C ASN A 293 5.36 20.20 13.25
N ARG A 294 5.61 21.29 13.98
CA ARG A 294 6.57 22.35 13.63
C ARG A 294 8.03 21.88 13.43
N LYS A 295 8.43 20.69 13.91
CA LYS A 295 9.79 20.16 13.69
C LYS A 295 9.99 19.62 12.28
N LEU A 296 8.93 19.39 11.53
CA LEU A 296 8.97 19.09 10.11
C LEU A 296 8.25 20.24 9.39
N PRO A 297 8.97 21.33 9.04
CA PRO A 297 8.36 22.53 8.47
C PRO A 297 7.47 22.19 7.27
N PRO A 298 6.21 22.69 7.23
CA PRO A 298 5.36 22.54 6.05
C PRO A 298 5.98 23.18 4.80
N VAL A 299 5.75 22.55 3.65
CA VAL A 299 6.23 23.00 2.33
C VAL A 299 5.07 22.95 1.33
N MET A 300 5.17 23.66 0.21
CA MET A 300 4.13 23.65 -0.81
C MET A 300 4.66 23.59 -2.24
N SER A 301 3.87 22.97 -3.11
CA SER A 301 4.00 23.15 -4.56
C SER A 301 2.64 23.38 -5.20
N GLY A 302 2.55 24.42 -6.02
CA GLY A 302 1.33 24.86 -6.69
C GLY A 302 0.19 25.13 -5.71
N ARG A 303 -0.77 24.18 -5.63
CA ARG A 303 -1.98 24.26 -4.79
C ARG A 303 -1.96 23.30 -3.58
N TYR A 304 -0.85 22.60 -3.37
CA TYR A 304 -0.76 21.54 -2.38
C TYR A 304 0.20 21.92 -1.27
N VAL A 305 -0.14 21.59 -0.02
CA VAL A 305 0.72 21.80 1.14
C VAL A 305 1.01 20.46 1.81
N LEU A 306 2.28 20.07 1.85
CA LEU A 306 2.76 18.92 2.59
C LEU A 306 3.10 19.34 4.02
N TYR A 307 2.55 18.64 5.01
CA TYR A 307 2.78 18.91 6.43
C TYR A 307 2.79 17.61 7.24
N ALA A 308 3.32 17.66 8.47
CA ALA A 308 3.31 16.53 9.39
C ALA A 308 2.34 16.75 10.56
N THR A 309 1.88 15.65 11.16
CA THR A 309 1.09 15.61 12.40
C THR A 309 1.65 14.55 13.34
N GLY A 310 1.30 14.61 14.63
CA GLY A 310 1.74 13.62 15.62
C GLY A 310 3.06 13.97 16.33
N LYS A 311 3.65 12.99 17.02
CA LYS A 311 4.84 13.19 17.89
C LYS A 311 6.13 12.83 17.14
N THR A 312 7.27 13.38 17.57
CA THR A 312 8.59 13.30 16.90
C THR A 312 9.01 11.90 16.38
N ASN A 313 8.55 10.81 17.00
CA ASN A 313 8.93 9.42 16.66
C ASN A 313 7.79 8.61 16.01
N ASN A 314 6.67 9.26 15.67
CA ASN A 314 5.52 8.70 14.95
C ASN A 314 4.81 9.88 14.27
N LEU A 315 5.51 10.48 13.30
CA LEU A 315 4.96 11.54 12.46
C LEU A 315 4.15 10.91 11.35
N THR A 316 2.97 11.47 11.12
CA THR A 316 2.09 11.13 10.01
C THR A 316 2.13 12.29 9.02
N LEU A 317 2.64 12.03 7.81
CA LEU A 317 2.66 13.01 6.71
C LEU A 317 1.27 13.19 6.11
N LYS A 318 0.94 14.40 5.69
CA LYS A 318 -0.35 14.76 5.12
C LYS A 318 -0.18 15.76 3.99
N LEU A 319 -0.88 15.54 2.88
CA LEU A 319 -0.92 16.44 1.73
C LEU A 319 -2.29 17.10 1.63
N PHE A 320 -2.36 18.42 1.77
CA PHE A 320 -3.59 19.21 1.70
C PHE A 320 -3.79 19.79 0.30
N ASP A 321 -4.91 19.49 -0.35
CA ASP A 321 -5.31 20.10 -1.63
C ASP A 321 -6.16 21.35 -1.35
N THR A 322 -5.61 22.55 -1.59
CA THR A 322 -6.30 23.83 -1.27
C THR A 322 -7.55 24.07 -2.12
N LYS A 323 -7.75 23.36 -3.23
CA LYS A 323 -8.97 23.44 -4.04
C LYS A 323 -10.09 22.53 -3.49
N LYS A 324 -9.71 21.42 -2.85
CA LYS A 324 -10.67 20.48 -2.22
C LYS A 324 -10.90 20.78 -0.74
N GLU A 325 -10.03 21.59 -0.13
CA GLU A 325 -9.96 21.84 1.33
C GLU A 325 -9.90 20.55 2.17
N LYS A 326 -9.23 19.51 1.64
CA LYS A 326 -9.07 18.19 2.27
C LYS A 326 -7.61 17.76 2.29
N SER A 327 -7.21 17.11 3.38
CA SER A 327 -5.92 16.39 3.47
C SER A 327 -6.09 14.90 3.19
N GLN A 328 -5.14 14.31 2.47
CA GLN A 328 -4.88 12.87 2.43
C GLN A 328 -3.65 12.55 3.31
N THR A 329 -3.55 11.34 3.87
CA THR A 329 -2.35 10.90 4.60
C THR A 329 -1.37 10.26 3.61
N LEU A 330 -0.06 10.53 3.77
CA LEU A 330 0.97 9.87 2.98
C LEU A 330 1.66 8.77 3.81
N GLY A 331 1.84 7.60 3.22
CA GLY A 331 2.73 6.55 3.71
C GLY A 331 2.30 5.76 4.95
N LYS A 332 1.12 6.02 5.51
CA LYS A 332 0.59 5.32 6.70
C LYS A 332 -0.83 4.85 6.48
N ASP A 333 -1.00 3.54 6.31
CA ASP A 333 -2.23 2.74 6.40
C ASP A 333 -3.50 3.27 5.67
N GLU A 334 -3.38 4.25 4.76
CA GLU A 334 -4.47 4.65 3.87
C GLU A 334 -4.44 3.77 2.61
N ASN A 335 -5.31 2.76 2.64
CA ASN A 335 -5.89 1.94 1.57
C ASN A 335 -5.13 1.83 0.24
N ILE A 336 -4.70 0.60 -0.02
CA ILE A 336 -4.05 0.16 -1.24
C ILE A 336 -5.10 0.03 -2.34
N LYS A 337 -5.56 1.14 -2.93
CA LYS A 337 -6.52 1.03 -4.03
C LYS A 337 -5.93 0.35 -5.27
N ASN A 338 -6.80 -0.24 -6.08
CA ASN A 338 -6.52 -1.05 -7.27
C ASN A 338 -5.63 -2.27 -6.93
N MET A 339 -6.09 -3.11 -5.99
CA MET A 339 -5.56 -4.46 -5.84
C MET A 339 -6.41 -5.44 -6.63
N ALA A 340 -5.77 -6.48 -7.18
CA ALA A 340 -6.43 -7.52 -7.96
C ALA A 340 -5.73 -8.88 -7.77
N SER A 341 -6.43 -9.96 -8.09
CA SER A 341 -5.89 -11.33 -8.17
C SER A 341 -5.13 -11.76 -6.91
N PRO A 342 -5.76 -11.80 -5.72
CA PRO A 342 -5.12 -12.25 -4.51
C PRO A 342 -4.88 -13.77 -4.57
N ALA A 343 -3.77 -14.22 -4.01
CA ALA A 343 -3.44 -15.63 -3.85
C ALA A 343 -2.82 -15.88 -2.47
N ALA A 344 -3.16 -17.01 -1.85
CA ALA A 344 -2.73 -17.33 -0.49
C ALA A 344 -1.87 -18.59 -0.44
N SER A 345 -1.02 -18.62 0.59
CA SER A 345 -0.35 -19.79 1.15
C SER A 345 -0.40 -19.68 2.67
N LYS A 346 0.14 -20.66 3.40
CA LYS A 346 0.14 -20.61 4.87
C LYS A 346 0.81 -19.34 5.42
N ASN A 347 1.98 -18.98 4.91
CA ASN A 347 2.81 -17.90 5.45
C ASN A 347 2.85 -16.63 4.59
N TYR A 348 2.38 -16.70 3.34
CA TYR A 348 2.46 -15.59 2.39
C TYR A 348 1.14 -15.35 1.65
N VAL A 349 0.91 -14.09 1.30
CA VAL A 349 -0.12 -13.65 0.36
C VAL A 349 0.56 -12.94 -0.80
N ALA A 350 0.23 -13.31 -2.04
CA ALA A 350 0.64 -12.59 -3.25
C ALA A 350 -0.59 -11.91 -3.87
N PHE A 351 -0.39 -10.77 -4.53
CA PHE A 351 -1.47 -10.01 -5.16
C PHE A 351 -0.90 -9.03 -6.18
N VAL A 352 -1.73 -8.56 -7.11
CA VAL A 352 -1.39 -7.47 -8.02
C VAL A 352 -1.73 -6.14 -7.35
N LYS A 353 -0.86 -5.15 -7.46
CA LYS A 353 -1.22 -3.74 -7.33
C LYS A 353 -1.18 -3.10 -8.72
N GLU A 354 -2.32 -2.66 -9.20
CA GLU A 354 -2.47 -1.95 -10.46
C GLU A 354 -2.10 -0.47 -10.29
N GLY A 355 -1.47 0.08 -11.32
CA GLY A 355 -1.17 1.49 -11.47
C GLY A 355 -1.54 1.97 -12.87
N LYS A 356 -1.51 3.29 -13.09
CA LYS A 356 -1.94 3.90 -14.37
C LYS A 356 -1.05 3.56 -15.58
N ARG A 357 0.11 2.92 -15.35
CA ARG A 357 1.19 2.70 -16.33
C ARG A 357 2.00 1.41 -16.13
N GLU A 358 1.70 0.65 -15.08
CA GLU A 358 2.36 -0.62 -14.73
C GLU A 358 1.42 -1.38 -13.77
N SER A 359 1.50 -2.71 -13.74
CA SER A 359 0.86 -3.56 -12.74
C SER A 359 1.93 -4.40 -12.07
N ARG A 360 1.96 -4.43 -10.74
CA ARG A 360 3.08 -5.01 -9.98
C ARG A 360 2.64 -6.11 -9.05
N VAL A 361 3.37 -7.22 -9.07
CA VAL A 361 3.15 -8.33 -8.13
C VAL A 361 3.82 -8.01 -6.81
N MET A 362 3.00 -8.03 -5.76
CA MET A 362 3.34 -7.80 -4.38
C MET A 362 3.37 -9.13 -3.63
N LEU A 363 4.26 -9.26 -2.64
CA LEU A 363 4.37 -10.42 -1.76
C LEU A 363 4.37 -9.96 -0.30
N TYR A 364 3.31 -10.31 0.43
CA TYR A 364 3.16 -10.09 1.87
C TYR A 364 3.62 -11.32 2.66
N ASN A 365 4.55 -11.10 3.59
CA ASN A 365 4.93 -12.07 4.62
C ASN A 365 4.09 -11.81 5.88
N VAL A 366 3.21 -12.76 6.21
CA VAL A 366 2.25 -12.64 7.31
C VAL A 366 2.93 -12.62 8.68
N LYS A 367 4.03 -13.37 8.84
CA LYS A 367 4.75 -13.47 10.12
C LYS A 367 5.43 -12.15 10.49
N ASP A 368 6.07 -11.52 9.51
CA ASP A 368 6.87 -10.31 9.72
C ASP A 368 6.09 -9.02 9.40
N ARG A 369 4.82 -9.16 8.95
CA ARG A 369 3.91 -8.09 8.50
C ARG A 369 4.55 -7.12 7.51
N LYS A 370 5.16 -7.67 6.46
CA LYS A 370 5.91 -6.90 5.46
C LYS A 370 5.54 -7.29 4.05
N THR A 371 5.26 -6.28 3.23
CA THR A 371 5.05 -6.44 1.79
C THR A 371 6.26 -5.95 1.02
N ILE A 372 6.70 -6.74 0.03
CA ILE A 372 7.72 -6.37 -0.97
C ILE A 372 7.13 -6.47 -2.37
N THR A 373 7.70 -5.73 -3.32
CA THR A 373 7.40 -5.89 -4.75
C THR A 373 8.39 -6.90 -5.35
N ILE A 374 7.89 -7.85 -6.14
CA ILE A 374 8.70 -8.95 -6.73
C ILE A 374 8.69 -8.98 -8.26
N SER A 375 7.85 -8.18 -8.92
CA SER A 375 7.91 -7.92 -10.36
C SER A 375 8.88 -6.79 -10.69
N PRO A 376 9.40 -6.70 -11.93
CA PRO A 376 10.21 -5.58 -12.37
C PRO A 376 9.46 -4.23 -12.32
N GLU A 377 10.20 -3.11 -12.23
CA GLU A 377 9.66 -1.77 -12.49
C GLU A 377 9.27 -1.63 -13.97
N LYS A 378 8.17 -0.95 -14.27
CA LYS A 378 7.66 -0.62 -15.63
C LYS A 378 7.32 -1.84 -16.48
N HIS A 379 6.93 -2.93 -15.83
CA HIS A 379 6.33 -4.10 -16.44
C HIS A 379 4.86 -4.20 -16.04
N GLU A 380 4.05 -4.85 -16.87
CA GLU A 380 2.69 -5.27 -16.54
C GLU A 380 2.72 -6.75 -16.10
N ALA A 381 2.54 -7.01 -14.81
CA ALA A 381 2.60 -8.35 -14.21
C ALA A 381 1.30 -8.72 -13.48
N GLU A 382 0.81 -9.94 -13.70
CA GLU A 382 -0.57 -10.34 -13.40
C GLU A 382 -0.70 -11.80 -12.90
N HIS A 383 -1.91 -12.15 -12.45
CA HIS A 383 -2.34 -13.50 -12.08
C HIS A 383 -1.34 -14.26 -11.18
N PRO A 384 -0.89 -13.72 -10.03
CA PRO A 384 0.09 -14.40 -9.20
C PRO A 384 -0.50 -15.64 -8.51
N VAL A 385 0.28 -16.72 -8.45
CA VAL A 385 0.02 -17.89 -7.59
C VAL A 385 1.18 -18.09 -6.62
N VAL A 386 0.90 -18.46 -5.37
CA VAL A 386 1.92 -18.53 -4.30
C VAL A 386 1.90 -19.85 -3.54
N SER A 387 3.09 -20.35 -3.21
CA SER A 387 3.33 -21.39 -2.23
C SER A 387 4.24 -20.86 -1.11
N ASP A 388 4.46 -21.64 -0.05
CA ASP A 388 5.44 -21.30 1.00
C ASP A 388 6.91 -21.27 0.51
N SER A 389 7.18 -21.42 -0.79
CA SER A 389 8.54 -21.45 -1.37
C SER A 389 8.70 -20.62 -2.64
N TYR A 390 7.63 -20.44 -3.42
CA TYR A 390 7.69 -19.75 -4.72
C TYR A 390 6.44 -18.89 -4.93
N VAL A 391 6.61 -17.77 -5.63
CA VAL A 391 5.52 -17.08 -6.34
C VAL A 391 5.73 -17.29 -7.83
N VAL A 392 4.67 -17.53 -8.59
CA VAL A 392 4.70 -17.54 -10.06
C VAL A 392 3.68 -16.54 -10.57
N TYR A 393 4.07 -15.70 -11.52
CA TYR A 393 3.21 -14.72 -12.18
C TYR A 393 3.47 -14.71 -13.70
N TYR A 394 2.54 -14.16 -14.46
CA TYR A 394 2.75 -13.85 -15.86
C TYR A 394 3.22 -12.40 -16.01
N ASP A 395 4.23 -12.19 -16.87
CA ASP A 395 4.79 -10.89 -17.20
C ASP A 395 4.42 -10.58 -18.67
N ASN A 396 3.59 -9.56 -18.89
CA ASN A 396 3.05 -9.20 -20.20
C ASN A 396 4.09 -8.57 -21.14
N ASP A 397 5.09 -7.86 -20.60
CA ASP A 397 6.16 -7.27 -21.39
C ASP A 397 7.13 -8.34 -21.92
N ASP A 398 7.53 -9.27 -21.05
CA ASP A 398 8.37 -10.41 -21.42
C ASP A 398 7.59 -11.53 -22.13
N ARG A 399 6.26 -11.58 -21.96
CA ARG A 399 5.34 -12.64 -22.38
C ARG A 399 5.83 -14.00 -21.92
N ALA A 400 6.00 -14.14 -20.62
CA ALA A 400 6.53 -15.33 -19.99
C ALA A 400 6.00 -15.52 -18.57
N LEU A 401 5.90 -16.78 -18.14
CA LEU A 401 5.78 -17.13 -16.72
C LEU A 401 7.14 -16.91 -16.04
N VAL A 402 7.11 -16.19 -14.93
CA VAL A 402 8.28 -15.89 -14.08
C VAL A 402 8.02 -16.50 -12.70
N SER A 403 8.98 -17.28 -12.21
CA SER A 403 8.99 -17.76 -10.82
C SER A 403 9.94 -16.91 -9.98
N TYR A 404 9.47 -16.41 -8.84
CA TYR A 404 10.27 -15.79 -7.79
C TYR A 404 10.47 -16.81 -6.65
N ASP A 405 11.74 -17.12 -6.34
CA ASP A 405 12.13 -18.00 -5.23
C ASP A 405 12.16 -17.20 -3.92
N ILE A 406 11.32 -17.58 -2.95
CA ILE A 406 11.12 -16.79 -1.72
C ILE A 406 12.31 -16.89 -0.76
N GLU A 407 13.08 -17.99 -0.78
CA GLU A 407 14.24 -18.19 0.09
C GLU A 407 15.45 -17.37 -0.37
N THR A 408 15.67 -17.29 -1.69
CA THR A 408 16.83 -16.64 -2.31
C THR A 408 16.57 -15.21 -2.77
N GLY A 409 15.32 -14.87 -3.08
CA GLY A 409 14.92 -13.60 -3.70
C GLY A 409 15.25 -13.50 -5.20
N GLU A 410 15.52 -14.63 -5.86
CA GLU A 410 15.87 -14.66 -7.29
C GLU A 410 14.66 -14.97 -8.19
N SER A 411 14.53 -14.24 -9.30
CA SER A 411 13.51 -14.49 -10.34
C SER A 411 14.08 -15.30 -11.51
N THR A 412 13.35 -16.32 -11.95
CA THR A 412 13.68 -17.19 -13.09
C THR A 412 12.53 -17.23 -14.09
N LYS A 413 12.84 -17.09 -15.38
CA LYS A 413 11.85 -17.28 -16.46
C LYS A 413 11.61 -18.77 -16.72
N ILE A 414 10.37 -19.21 -16.57
CA ILE A 414 9.92 -20.58 -16.80
C ILE A 414 9.61 -20.81 -18.29
N THR A 415 8.99 -19.82 -18.93
CA THR A 415 8.67 -19.86 -20.36
C THR A 415 9.41 -18.76 -21.13
N THR A 416 9.12 -18.63 -22.43
CA THR A 416 9.69 -17.59 -23.29
C THR A 416 8.57 -16.98 -24.13
N LYS A 417 8.75 -15.76 -24.68
CA LYS A 417 7.85 -15.09 -25.63
C LYS A 417 7.44 -15.85 -26.91
N LYS A 418 7.89 -17.10 -27.09
CA LYS A 418 7.48 -18.03 -28.16
C LYS A 418 6.52 -19.12 -27.66
N THR A 419 6.52 -19.36 -26.36
CA THR A 419 5.56 -20.19 -25.66
C THR A 419 4.30 -19.37 -25.52
N ASP A 420 3.23 -19.83 -26.15
CA ASP A 420 1.88 -19.33 -25.91
C ASP A 420 1.46 -19.89 -24.55
N VAL A 421 1.23 -19.03 -23.55
CA VAL A 421 0.74 -19.43 -22.23
C VAL A 421 -0.73 -19.04 -22.18
N VAL A 422 -1.61 -19.95 -21.76
CA VAL A 422 -3.02 -19.58 -21.58
C VAL A 422 -3.13 -18.78 -20.29
N GLU A 423 -3.64 -17.56 -20.41
CA GLU A 423 -3.83 -16.61 -19.31
C GLU A 423 -4.63 -17.24 -18.16
N GLY A 424 -4.22 -16.98 -16.91
CA GLY A 424 -4.85 -17.50 -15.69
C GLY A 424 -4.81 -19.03 -15.48
N LEU A 425 -4.49 -19.85 -16.48
CA LEU A 425 -4.55 -21.32 -16.37
C LEU A 425 -3.25 -21.94 -15.84
N TYR A 426 -2.94 -21.63 -14.59
CA TYR A 426 -1.86 -22.27 -13.85
C TYR A 426 -2.10 -22.28 -12.33
N ALA A 427 -1.53 -23.28 -11.66
CA ALA A 427 -1.64 -23.45 -10.22
C ALA A 427 -0.33 -24.01 -9.63
N ILE A 428 -0.04 -23.72 -8.36
CA ILE A 428 1.22 -24.07 -7.70
C ILE A 428 1.00 -24.86 -6.42
N TYR A 429 1.83 -25.88 -6.19
CA TYR A 429 1.96 -26.55 -4.90
C TYR A 429 3.45 -26.79 -4.59
N LYS A 430 3.95 -26.16 -3.52
CA LYS A 430 5.38 -26.14 -3.15
C LYS A 430 6.28 -25.73 -4.32
N ASP A 431 7.11 -26.63 -4.83
CA ASP A 431 8.04 -26.46 -5.95
C ASP A 431 7.50 -26.98 -7.30
N HIS A 432 6.20 -27.34 -7.37
CA HIS A 432 5.55 -27.85 -8.57
C HIS A 432 4.51 -26.87 -9.09
N LEU A 433 4.65 -26.47 -10.36
CA LEU A 433 3.74 -25.60 -11.10
C LEU A 433 3.06 -26.41 -12.20
N VAL A 434 1.73 -26.48 -12.21
CA VAL A 434 0.95 -26.89 -13.39
C VAL A 434 0.58 -25.64 -14.19
N TRP A 435 0.74 -25.67 -15.52
CA TRP A 435 0.38 -24.54 -16.39
C TRP A 435 0.00 -25.00 -17.80
N VAL A 436 -0.91 -24.27 -18.45
CA VAL A 436 -1.42 -24.62 -19.79
C VAL A 436 -0.71 -23.80 -20.87
N SER A 437 -0.21 -24.46 -21.91
CA SER A 437 0.31 -23.80 -23.12
C SER A 437 -0.71 -23.82 -24.25
N GLY A 438 -0.77 -22.71 -24.99
CA GLY A 438 -1.50 -22.54 -26.24
C GLY A 438 -0.80 -23.22 -27.42
N GLY A 439 -1.59 -23.74 -28.34
CA GLY A 439 -1.14 -24.36 -29.57
C GLY A 439 -2.19 -24.20 -30.67
N LYS A 440 -1.77 -24.16 -31.93
CA LYS A 440 -2.64 -23.83 -33.08
C LYS A 440 -3.91 -24.69 -33.23
N ARG A 441 -4.00 -25.84 -32.55
CA ARG A 441 -5.11 -26.82 -32.60
C ARG A 441 -5.25 -27.65 -31.30
N SER A 442 -4.61 -27.24 -30.21
CA SER A 442 -4.54 -28.02 -28.97
C SER A 442 -3.97 -27.20 -27.83
N ASN A 443 -4.40 -27.50 -26.61
CA ASN A 443 -3.71 -27.06 -25.40
C ASN A 443 -2.91 -28.22 -24.81
N THR A 444 -1.73 -27.91 -24.26
CA THR A 444 -0.90 -28.89 -23.55
C THR A 444 -0.77 -28.45 -22.11
N VAL A 445 -1.10 -29.34 -21.18
CA VAL A 445 -0.95 -29.14 -19.74
C VAL A 445 0.45 -29.60 -19.35
N ASN A 446 1.23 -28.67 -18.80
CA ASN A 446 2.62 -28.86 -18.44
C ASN A 446 2.78 -28.93 -16.93
N LEU A 447 3.63 -29.82 -16.44
CA LEU A 447 4.08 -29.86 -15.05
C LEU A 447 5.55 -29.44 -14.99
N THR A 448 5.86 -28.44 -14.17
CA THR A 448 7.23 -27.90 -14.01
C THR A 448 7.67 -28.01 -12.56
N ASN A 449 8.82 -28.66 -12.33
CA ASN A 449 9.51 -28.59 -11.06
C ASN A 449 10.42 -27.35 -11.07
N LEU A 450 10.03 -26.32 -10.31
CA LEU A 450 10.67 -25.00 -10.27
C LEU A 450 12.11 -25.10 -9.77
N LYS A 451 12.35 -25.86 -8.69
CA LYS A 451 13.67 -26.07 -8.08
C LYS A 451 14.70 -26.73 -9.02
N LYS A 452 14.25 -27.53 -9.99
CA LYS A 452 15.10 -28.15 -11.03
C LYS A 452 15.05 -27.41 -12.37
N ASN A 453 14.22 -26.38 -12.48
CA ASN A 453 13.79 -25.73 -13.72
C ASN A 453 13.56 -26.73 -14.87
N LYS A 454 12.69 -27.72 -14.61
CA LYS A 454 12.41 -28.81 -15.56
C LYS A 454 10.91 -29.00 -15.76
N THR A 455 10.48 -28.88 -17.01
CA THR A 455 9.10 -29.12 -17.46
C THR A 455 8.93 -30.50 -18.09
N SER A 456 7.74 -31.08 -17.95
CA SER A 456 7.25 -32.25 -18.67
C SER A 456 5.78 -32.06 -19.05
N GLU A 457 5.41 -32.49 -20.25
CA GLU A 457 4.03 -32.54 -20.73
C GLU A 457 3.26 -33.64 -19.97
N LEU A 458 2.05 -33.33 -19.50
CA LEU A 458 1.19 -34.23 -18.73
C LEU A 458 -0.04 -34.68 -19.51
N HIS A 459 -0.65 -33.77 -20.27
CA HIS A 459 -1.89 -34.00 -21.00
C HIS A 459 -1.98 -33.10 -22.24
N ASP A 460 -2.43 -33.65 -23.38
CA ASP A 460 -2.73 -32.92 -24.61
C ASP A 460 -4.23 -32.91 -24.90
N SER A 461 -4.86 -31.75 -24.77
CA SER A 461 -6.26 -31.54 -25.15
C SER A 461 -6.36 -31.03 -26.59
N LYS A 462 -7.36 -31.53 -27.32
CA LYS A 462 -7.78 -30.98 -28.63
C LYS A 462 -9.01 -30.09 -28.56
N LEU A 463 -9.62 -30.00 -27.38
CA LEU A 463 -10.88 -29.31 -27.13
C LEU A 463 -10.72 -28.09 -26.22
N GLY A 464 -9.51 -27.88 -25.69
CA GLY A 464 -9.18 -26.80 -24.76
C GLY A 464 -9.19 -27.26 -23.31
N VAL A 465 -8.73 -26.42 -22.39
CA VAL A 465 -8.68 -26.72 -20.95
C VAL A 465 -9.33 -25.57 -20.19
N ARG A 466 -10.33 -25.85 -19.35
CA ARG A 466 -11.09 -24.82 -18.62
C ARG A 466 -10.50 -24.44 -17.26
N SER A 467 -9.87 -25.39 -16.58
CA SER A 467 -9.40 -25.23 -15.21
C SER A 467 -8.35 -26.29 -14.88
N VAL A 468 -7.42 -25.96 -13.99
CA VAL A 468 -6.35 -26.84 -13.51
C VAL A 468 -6.11 -26.62 -12.01
N ALA A 469 -5.82 -27.70 -11.28
CA ALA A 469 -5.44 -27.67 -9.87
C ALA A 469 -4.30 -28.66 -9.59
N ILE A 470 -3.51 -28.39 -8.54
CA ILE A 470 -2.40 -29.23 -8.10
C ILE A 470 -2.33 -29.30 -6.56
N ASN A 471 -2.05 -30.48 -6.01
CA ASN A 471 -1.73 -30.68 -4.59
C ASN A 471 -0.42 -31.47 -4.43
N ASN A 472 -0.21 -32.13 -3.29
CA ASN A 472 0.97 -32.94 -2.98
C ASN A 472 1.12 -34.26 -3.75
N GLN A 473 0.12 -34.70 -4.51
CA GLN A 473 0.07 -36.01 -5.17
C GLN A 473 -0.49 -35.95 -6.60
N ALA A 474 -1.52 -35.11 -6.80
CA ALA A 474 -2.33 -35.11 -8.00
C ALA A 474 -2.33 -33.76 -8.73
N VAL A 475 -2.57 -33.83 -10.04
CA VAL A 475 -3.01 -32.72 -10.88
C VAL A 475 -4.41 -33.06 -11.39
N ALA A 476 -5.37 -32.15 -11.22
CA ALA A 476 -6.72 -32.28 -11.74
C ALA A 476 -6.99 -31.19 -12.79
N LEU A 477 -7.81 -31.50 -13.79
CA LEU A 477 -8.14 -30.58 -14.88
C LEU A 477 -9.52 -30.88 -15.48
N ILE A 478 -10.10 -29.87 -16.13
CA ILE A 478 -11.30 -29.98 -16.95
C ILE A 478 -10.89 -29.82 -18.43
N ASP A 479 -10.96 -30.90 -19.20
CA ASP A 479 -10.63 -30.98 -20.64
C ASP A 479 -11.91 -30.79 -21.48
N GLY A 480 -11.96 -29.71 -22.26
CA GLY A 480 -13.06 -29.36 -23.16
C GLY A 480 -13.64 -27.95 -22.96
N GLU A 481 -13.71 -27.15 -24.04
CA GLU A 481 -14.30 -25.81 -24.04
C GLU A 481 -15.78 -25.76 -24.49
N ASP A 482 -16.34 -26.79 -25.14
CA ASP A 482 -17.79 -26.88 -25.44
C ASP A 482 -18.57 -27.00 -24.13
N ASP A 483 -19.63 -26.22 -23.93
CA ASP A 483 -20.43 -26.23 -22.70
C ASP A 483 -21.18 -27.54 -22.45
N ARG A 484 -21.35 -28.40 -23.46
CA ARG A 484 -22.18 -29.61 -23.33
C ARG A 484 -21.55 -30.70 -22.46
N TYR A 485 -20.37 -31.20 -22.82
CA TYR A 485 -19.70 -32.27 -22.06
C TYR A 485 -18.19 -32.03 -22.02
N GLN A 486 -17.61 -32.12 -20.83
CA GLN A 486 -16.18 -31.99 -20.57
C GLN A 486 -15.68 -33.21 -19.83
N ASP A 487 -14.40 -33.54 -20.03
CA ASP A 487 -13.73 -34.61 -19.32
C ASP A 487 -13.06 -34.07 -18.05
N ILE A 488 -13.57 -34.46 -16.88
CA ILE A 488 -12.86 -34.33 -15.62
C ILE A 488 -11.72 -35.34 -15.62
N VAL A 489 -10.48 -34.89 -15.48
CA VAL A 489 -9.29 -35.77 -15.52
C VAL A 489 -8.38 -35.51 -14.34
N ILE A 490 -7.98 -36.59 -13.65
CA ILE A 490 -7.07 -36.53 -12.51
C ILE A 490 -5.87 -37.46 -12.75
N TYR A 491 -4.67 -36.90 -12.61
CA TYR A 491 -3.40 -37.59 -12.73
C TYR A 491 -2.72 -37.69 -11.37
N ASP A 492 -2.13 -38.86 -11.07
CA ASP A 492 -1.09 -38.97 -10.05
C ASP A 492 0.24 -38.62 -10.72
N TYR A 493 0.90 -37.56 -10.25
CA TYR A 493 2.19 -37.14 -10.80
C TYR A 493 3.40 -37.64 -10.00
N VAL A 494 3.16 -38.34 -8.88
CA VAL A 494 4.18 -38.90 -8.00
C VAL A 494 4.44 -40.36 -8.38
N ASP A 495 3.39 -41.19 -8.37
CA ASP A 495 3.44 -42.60 -8.76
C ASP A 495 3.24 -42.80 -10.28
N GLY A 496 2.66 -41.80 -10.95
CA GLY A 496 2.60 -41.69 -12.41
C GLY A 496 1.42 -42.41 -13.04
N GLY A 497 0.42 -41.65 -13.50
CA GLY A 497 -0.67 -42.16 -14.33
C GLY A 497 -1.94 -41.36 -14.21
N ARG A 498 -2.97 -41.73 -14.99
CA ARG A 498 -4.32 -41.15 -14.86
C ARG A 498 -5.13 -41.98 -13.86
N ILE A 499 -5.50 -41.37 -12.74
CA ILE A 499 -6.32 -41.98 -11.68
C ILE A 499 -7.78 -42.07 -12.14
N MET A 500 -8.29 -40.97 -12.71
CA MET A 500 -9.71 -40.76 -12.99
C MET A 500 -9.90 -40.06 -14.34
N LYS A 501 -10.94 -40.46 -15.04
CA LYS A 501 -11.53 -39.75 -16.18
C LYS A 501 -13.04 -39.96 -16.14
N GLU A 502 -13.80 -38.88 -16.03
CA GLU A 502 -15.27 -38.87 -15.93
C GLU A 502 -15.82 -37.78 -16.85
N GLU A 503 -16.92 -38.07 -17.55
CA GLU A 503 -17.60 -37.10 -18.43
C GLU A 503 -18.66 -36.36 -17.60
N ALA A 504 -18.62 -35.03 -17.59
CA ALA A 504 -19.52 -34.17 -16.82
C ALA A 504 -20.19 -33.13 -17.75
N GLU A 505 -21.43 -32.74 -17.43
CA GLU A 505 -22.19 -31.73 -18.18
C GLU A 505 -21.92 -30.33 -17.60
N SER A 506 -21.64 -29.33 -18.46
CA SER A 506 -21.44 -27.92 -18.06
C SER A 506 -20.44 -27.69 -16.90
N ALA A 507 -19.38 -28.49 -16.83
CA ALA A 507 -18.39 -28.46 -15.77
C ALA A 507 -17.57 -27.15 -15.75
N LYS A 508 -17.36 -26.62 -14.54
CA LYS A 508 -16.72 -25.33 -14.28
C LYS A 508 -15.98 -25.34 -12.93
N GLY A 509 -14.73 -24.89 -12.94
CA GLY A 509 -13.85 -24.83 -11.75
C GLY A 509 -13.49 -26.22 -11.20
N ILE A 510 -12.21 -26.44 -10.90
CA ILE A 510 -11.76 -27.66 -10.22
C ILE A 510 -10.73 -27.32 -9.14
N GLY A 511 -10.88 -27.90 -7.97
CA GLY A 511 -9.96 -27.75 -6.84
C GLY A 511 -9.49 -29.10 -6.29
N LEU A 512 -8.34 -29.09 -5.62
CA LEU A 512 -7.75 -30.25 -4.97
C LEU A 512 -7.55 -30.03 -3.48
N GLY A 513 -8.19 -30.86 -2.66
CA GLY A 513 -7.87 -31.01 -1.25
C GLY A 513 -6.85 -32.12 -1.02
N ASP A 514 -6.52 -32.44 0.23
CA ASP A 514 -5.47 -33.40 0.58
C ASP A 514 -5.70 -34.81 0.01
N LYS A 515 -6.97 -35.21 -0.16
CA LYS A 515 -7.40 -36.59 -0.49
C LYS A 515 -8.61 -36.66 -1.43
N PHE A 516 -8.94 -35.54 -2.10
CA PHE A 516 -10.10 -35.44 -2.97
C PHE A 516 -9.93 -34.34 -4.02
N ALA A 517 -10.71 -34.45 -5.10
CA ALA A 517 -10.98 -33.34 -6.01
C ALA A 517 -12.44 -32.89 -5.83
N ALA A 518 -12.72 -31.62 -6.11
CA ALA A 518 -14.09 -31.12 -6.23
C ALA A 518 -14.26 -30.21 -7.45
N TRP A 519 -15.39 -30.29 -8.13
CA TRP A 519 -15.75 -29.46 -9.29
C TRP A 519 -17.25 -29.16 -9.30
N SER A 520 -17.65 -28.05 -9.94
CA SER A 520 -19.06 -27.79 -10.24
C SER A 520 -19.42 -28.42 -11.58
N ALA A 521 -20.59 -29.04 -11.69
CA ALA A 521 -21.18 -29.54 -12.93
C ALA A 521 -22.71 -29.55 -12.85
N TYR A 522 -23.38 -29.57 -14.00
CA TYR A 522 -24.83 -29.67 -14.08
C TYR A 522 -25.31 -31.03 -13.60
N ASN A 523 -26.29 -31.04 -12.71
CA ASN A 523 -26.94 -32.25 -12.20
C ASN A 523 -28.38 -32.31 -12.72
N SER A 524 -28.73 -33.41 -13.41
CA SER A 524 -30.07 -33.57 -13.98
C SER A 524 -31.17 -33.78 -12.95
N ASP A 525 -30.82 -34.21 -11.74
CA ASP A 525 -31.79 -34.57 -10.69
C ASP A 525 -32.27 -33.31 -9.93
N THR A 526 -31.35 -32.41 -9.55
CA THR A 526 -31.64 -31.08 -8.98
C THR A 526 -32.03 -30.07 -10.05
N LYS A 527 -31.45 -30.19 -11.26
CA LYS A 527 -31.52 -29.24 -12.40
C LYS A 527 -30.78 -27.93 -12.18
N SER A 528 -29.93 -27.88 -11.18
CA SER A 528 -28.94 -26.84 -10.90
C SER A 528 -27.53 -27.38 -11.22
N LYS A 529 -26.52 -26.55 -11.00
CA LYS A 529 -25.14 -27.00 -10.82
C LYS A 529 -24.89 -27.34 -9.36
N ASP A 530 -24.25 -28.47 -9.13
CA ASP A 530 -23.86 -28.93 -7.79
C ASP A 530 -22.34 -29.17 -7.72
N ILE A 531 -21.78 -29.13 -6.51
CA ILE A 531 -20.40 -29.57 -6.27
C ILE A 531 -20.31 -31.10 -6.16
N PHE A 532 -19.61 -31.70 -7.11
CA PHE A 532 -19.21 -33.11 -7.09
C PHE A 532 -17.85 -33.28 -6.43
N VAL A 533 -17.68 -34.37 -5.66
CA VAL A 533 -16.46 -34.65 -4.89
C VAL A 533 -15.95 -36.06 -5.17
N TYR A 534 -14.80 -36.17 -5.83
CA TYR A 534 -14.11 -37.44 -6.05
C TYR A 534 -13.16 -37.77 -4.91
N SER A 535 -13.43 -38.88 -4.20
CA SER A 535 -12.58 -39.36 -3.09
C SER A 535 -11.47 -40.28 -3.59
N PHE A 536 -10.21 -39.90 -3.40
CA PHE A 536 -9.06 -40.72 -3.79
C PHE A 536 -8.99 -42.05 -3.02
N LYS A 537 -9.50 -42.07 -1.78
CA LYS A 537 -9.53 -43.28 -0.94
C LYS A 537 -10.64 -44.24 -1.33
N LEU A 538 -11.82 -43.73 -1.69
CA LEU A 538 -12.99 -44.55 -2.02
C LEU A 538 -13.09 -44.86 -3.52
N ASN A 539 -12.31 -44.17 -4.37
CA ASN A 539 -12.32 -44.28 -5.82
C ASN A 539 -13.75 -44.14 -6.39
N ARG A 540 -14.46 -43.12 -5.93
CA ARG A 540 -15.82 -42.77 -6.38
C ARG A 540 -16.07 -41.27 -6.27
N THR A 541 -16.97 -40.79 -7.11
CA THR A 541 -17.55 -39.45 -7.05
C THR A 541 -18.84 -39.52 -6.24
N ASP A 542 -18.96 -38.68 -5.22
CA ASP A 542 -20.18 -38.44 -4.45
C ASP A 542 -20.57 -36.97 -4.64
N LEU A 543 -21.86 -36.63 -4.53
CA LEU A 543 -22.29 -35.23 -4.41
C LEU A 543 -21.81 -34.68 -3.05
N LEU A 544 -21.48 -33.38 -2.98
CA LEU A 544 -21.19 -32.74 -1.69
C LEU A 544 -22.47 -32.66 -0.85
N TYR A 545 -23.53 -32.11 -1.44
CA TYR A 545 -24.88 -31.95 -0.89
C TYR A 545 -25.81 -31.40 -2.01
N GLU A 546 -27.13 -31.53 -1.86
CA GLU A 546 -28.14 -31.05 -2.83
C GLU A 546 -28.67 -29.66 -2.41
N GLU A 547 -28.71 -28.69 -3.33
CA GLU A 547 -29.44 -27.41 -3.17
C GLU A 547 -30.30 -27.07 -4.40
N GLU A 548 -31.27 -26.15 -4.21
CA GLU A 548 -32.11 -25.65 -5.30
C GLU A 548 -31.39 -24.62 -6.18
N ASP A 549 -30.36 -23.97 -5.64
CA ASP A 549 -29.59 -22.88 -6.25
C ASP A 549 -28.25 -23.40 -6.85
N ASP A 550 -27.70 -22.71 -7.85
CA ASP A 550 -26.48 -23.13 -8.58
C ASP A 550 -25.21 -22.96 -7.72
N GLN A 551 -24.50 -24.06 -7.44
CA GLN A 551 -23.18 -24.08 -6.78
C GLN A 551 -22.06 -24.02 -7.83
N GLU A 552 -21.28 -22.93 -7.87
CA GLU A 552 -20.24 -22.69 -8.89
C GLU A 552 -18.83 -22.43 -8.32
N ASN A 553 -17.83 -22.50 -9.21
CA ASN A 553 -16.46 -22.02 -9.00
C ASN A 553 -15.78 -22.53 -7.71
N PRO A 554 -15.73 -23.85 -7.47
CA PRO A 554 -15.21 -24.38 -6.22
C PRO A 554 -13.72 -24.12 -6.04
N ILE A 555 -13.35 -23.54 -4.89
CA ILE A 555 -11.97 -23.31 -4.48
C ILE A 555 -11.66 -24.19 -3.28
N VAL A 556 -10.60 -24.99 -3.37
CA VAL A 556 -10.34 -26.08 -2.42
C VAL A 556 -8.93 -25.99 -1.88
N SER A 557 -8.78 -26.13 -0.55
CA SER A 557 -7.49 -26.27 0.11
C SER A 557 -7.63 -27.14 1.36
N ASN A 558 -6.65 -28.03 1.60
CA ASN A 558 -6.67 -29.03 2.66
C ASN A 558 -7.99 -29.86 2.65
N ASN A 559 -8.91 -29.60 3.61
CA ASN A 559 -10.23 -30.23 3.73
C ASN A 559 -11.39 -29.24 3.67
N ILE A 560 -11.14 -28.01 3.21
CA ILE A 560 -12.14 -26.95 3.05
C ILE A 560 -12.52 -26.85 1.56
N ILE A 561 -13.82 -26.71 1.29
CA ILE A 561 -14.36 -26.32 -0.01
C ILE A 561 -15.07 -24.97 0.16
N PHE A 562 -14.71 -24.00 -0.66
CA PHE A 562 -15.50 -22.81 -0.96
C PHE A 562 -16.20 -23.00 -2.30
N TYR A 563 -17.37 -22.41 -2.49
CA TYR A 563 -18.04 -22.24 -3.79
C TYR A 563 -18.93 -20.99 -3.74
N GLU A 564 -19.26 -20.48 -4.92
CA GLU A 564 -20.24 -19.41 -5.11
C GLU A 564 -21.65 -20.00 -5.21
N THR A 565 -22.67 -19.26 -4.76
CA THR A 565 -24.09 -19.62 -4.96
C THR A 565 -24.95 -18.38 -5.19
N GLU A 566 -25.97 -18.49 -6.06
CA GLU A 566 -26.95 -17.43 -6.31
C GLU A 566 -28.15 -17.58 -5.37
N VAL A 567 -28.43 -16.61 -4.49
CA VAL A 567 -29.64 -16.66 -3.63
C VAL A 567 -30.57 -15.48 -3.88
N GLU A 568 -31.62 -15.69 -4.69
CA GLU A 568 -32.73 -14.74 -4.82
C GLU A 568 -33.66 -14.77 -3.58
N LYS A 569 -33.31 -14.06 -2.50
CA LYS A 569 -34.25 -13.83 -1.37
C LYS A 569 -34.31 -12.39 -0.88
N GLY A 570 -35.07 -11.57 -1.61
CA GLY A 570 -36.11 -10.72 -1.01
C GLY A 570 -35.74 -9.73 0.11
N GLY A 571 -34.73 -8.88 -0.08
CA GLY A 571 -34.72 -7.56 0.59
C GLY A 571 -33.36 -7.00 0.96
N ASP A 572 -32.57 -7.75 1.71
CA ASP A 572 -31.30 -7.31 2.30
C ASP A 572 -30.32 -8.50 2.33
N ALA A 573 -29.16 -8.34 1.65
CA ALA A 573 -27.93 -9.17 1.60
C ALA A 573 -28.01 -10.70 1.78
N VAL A 574 -27.40 -11.46 0.85
CA VAL A 574 -27.17 -12.91 1.01
C VAL A 574 -25.73 -13.28 0.65
N ASP A 575 -25.17 -14.25 1.38
CA ASP A 575 -23.79 -14.72 1.27
C ASP A 575 -23.48 -15.24 -0.15
N LYS A 576 -22.64 -14.51 -0.91
CA LYS A 576 -22.16 -14.93 -2.24
C LYS A 576 -21.36 -16.25 -2.19
N TYR A 577 -20.68 -16.50 -1.08
CA TYR A 577 -19.77 -17.64 -0.91
C TYR A 577 -20.16 -18.48 0.32
N VAL A 578 -20.15 -19.80 0.16
CA VAL A 578 -20.35 -20.74 1.27
C VAL A 578 -19.06 -21.53 1.50
N MET A 579 -18.71 -21.75 2.77
CA MET A 579 -17.57 -22.60 3.16
C MET A 579 -18.05 -23.89 3.83
N TYR A 580 -17.62 -25.03 3.30
CA TYR A 580 -17.84 -26.35 3.87
C TYR A 580 -16.55 -26.98 4.42
N ASP A 581 -16.57 -27.33 5.70
CA ASP A 581 -15.52 -28.05 6.41
C ASP A 581 -15.78 -29.56 6.33
N ARG A 582 -15.02 -30.28 5.49
CA ARG A 582 -15.25 -31.72 5.24
C ARG A 582 -14.86 -32.62 6.41
N ASP A 583 -13.96 -32.18 7.28
CA ASP A 583 -13.53 -32.98 8.44
C ASP A 583 -14.52 -32.85 9.59
N LYS A 584 -15.07 -31.63 9.81
CA LYS A 584 -16.12 -31.37 10.82
C LYS A 584 -17.55 -31.55 10.29
N HIS A 585 -17.73 -31.89 9.01
CA HIS A 585 -19.02 -32.04 8.33
C HIS A 585 -19.99 -30.87 8.54
N ARG A 586 -19.49 -29.62 8.52
CA ARG A 586 -20.30 -28.42 8.80
C ARG A 586 -20.04 -27.28 7.83
N PHE A 587 -21.11 -26.57 7.49
CA PHE A 587 -21.04 -25.27 6.84
C PHE A 587 -20.62 -24.19 7.85
N ARG A 588 -19.97 -23.14 7.38
CA ARG A 588 -19.73 -21.90 8.14
C ARG A 588 -19.87 -20.70 7.22
N ALA A 589 -20.27 -19.55 7.77
CA ALA A 589 -20.00 -18.27 7.12
C ALA A 589 -18.48 -18.11 6.96
N PRO A 590 -17.97 -17.71 5.78
CA PRO A 590 -16.54 -17.53 5.57
C PRO A 590 -15.98 -16.17 6.02
N PHE A 591 -16.84 -15.17 6.26
CA PHE A 591 -16.48 -13.80 6.58
C PHE A 591 -17.32 -13.25 7.74
N GLY A 592 -16.94 -12.09 8.30
CA GLY A 592 -17.82 -11.29 9.16
C GLY A 592 -19.10 -10.82 8.45
N SER A 593 -20.16 -10.53 9.21
CA SER A 593 -21.49 -10.17 8.68
C SER A 593 -21.57 -8.82 7.95
N ASP A 594 -20.49 -8.06 7.97
CA ASP A 594 -20.31 -6.77 7.31
C ASP A 594 -19.48 -6.86 6.02
N ALA A 595 -18.77 -7.97 5.78
CA ALA A 595 -17.84 -8.12 4.67
C ALA A 595 -18.52 -8.15 3.29
N ASP A 596 -17.92 -7.46 2.31
CA ASP A 596 -18.38 -7.44 0.91
C ASP A 596 -17.27 -7.93 -0.03
N PRO A 597 -17.03 -9.26 -0.09
CA PRO A 597 -15.88 -9.84 -0.77
C PRO A 597 -16.02 -9.85 -2.31
N SER A 598 -15.19 -9.07 -3.00
CA SER A 598 -15.18 -8.99 -4.47
C SER A 598 -14.41 -10.15 -5.11
N GLU A 599 -13.20 -10.44 -4.65
CA GLU A 599 -12.37 -11.60 -5.05
C GLU A 599 -11.88 -12.39 -3.83
N ILE A 600 -11.75 -13.71 -3.95
CA ILE A 600 -11.30 -14.59 -2.84
C ILE A 600 -10.23 -15.58 -3.30
N ALA A 601 -9.34 -15.98 -2.39
CA ALA A 601 -8.45 -17.13 -2.58
C ALA A 601 -8.12 -17.84 -1.26
N ILE A 602 -7.78 -19.13 -1.37
CA ILE A 602 -7.42 -19.98 -0.24
C ILE A 602 -6.15 -20.77 -0.55
N GLY A 603 -5.25 -20.91 0.42
CA GLY A 603 -4.07 -21.76 0.27
C GLY A 603 -3.47 -22.17 1.62
N GLY A 604 -3.24 -23.47 1.78
CA GLY A 604 -2.98 -24.04 3.10
C GLY A 604 -4.18 -23.80 4.02
N ASN A 605 -3.93 -23.18 5.18
CA ASN A 605 -4.96 -22.80 6.15
C ASN A 605 -5.22 -21.28 6.17
N ARG A 606 -5.05 -20.59 5.04
CA ARG A 606 -5.24 -19.14 4.92
C ARG A 606 -6.31 -18.80 3.90
N LEU A 607 -7.26 -17.98 4.32
CA LEU A 607 -8.18 -17.24 3.44
C LEU A 607 -7.59 -15.86 3.18
N VAL A 608 -7.74 -15.36 1.95
CA VAL A 608 -7.50 -13.98 1.57
C VAL A 608 -8.66 -13.51 0.70
N TRP A 609 -9.06 -12.25 0.84
CA TRP A 609 -10.07 -11.65 -0.02
C TRP A 609 -9.84 -10.16 -0.24
N LEU A 610 -10.32 -9.67 -1.38
CA LEU A 610 -10.56 -8.25 -1.63
C LEU A 610 -11.95 -7.90 -1.13
N ASP A 611 -12.09 -6.73 -0.54
CA ASP A 611 -13.28 -6.31 0.20
C ASP A 611 -13.54 -4.82 -0.03
N ASP A 612 -14.76 -4.48 -0.42
CA ASP A 612 -15.16 -3.12 -0.80
C ASP A 612 -16.02 -2.41 0.27
N ARG A 613 -16.06 -2.95 1.50
CA ARG A 613 -16.66 -2.34 2.70
C ARG A 613 -16.40 -0.84 2.82
N ASP A 614 -17.43 -0.08 3.22
CA ASP A 614 -17.36 1.35 3.57
C ASP A 614 -16.74 2.29 2.48
N ASP A 615 -16.88 1.96 1.19
CA ASP A 615 -16.24 2.66 0.04
C ASP A 615 -14.68 2.58 0.05
N GLU A 616 -14.09 1.64 0.80
CA GLU A 616 -12.64 1.51 1.02
C GLU A 616 -12.06 0.11 0.67
N GLU A 617 -11.87 -0.14 -0.64
CA GLU A 617 -11.05 -1.26 -1.18
C GLU A 617 -9.90 -1.67 -0.25
N GLY A 618 -9.94 -2.92 0.21
CA GLY A 618 -8.95 -3.49 1.09
C GLY A 618 -8.66 -4.96 0.78
N LEU A 619 -7.45 -5.41 1.15
CA LEU A 619 -7.06 -6.80 1.07
C LEU A 619 -7.00 -7.34 2.49
N TYR A 620 -7.74 -8.39 2.77
CA TYR A 620 -7.90 -8.97 4.10
C TYR A 620 -7.45 -10.42 4.09
N THR A 621 -6.98 -10.91 5.23
CA THR A 621 -6.63 -12.32 5.41
C THR A 621 -7.06 -12.84 6.77
N SER A 622 -7.41 -14.13 6.83
CA SER A 622 -7.68 -14.82 8.08
C SER A 622 -7.09 -16.23 8.08
N VAL A 623 -6.89 -16.78 9.28
CA VAL A 623 -6.44 -18.17 9.49
C VAL A 623 -7.67 -19.06 9.65
N LEU A 624 -7.80 -20.03 8.75
CA LEU A 624 -8.84 -21.04 8.81
C LEU A 624 -8.46 -22.10 9.85
N GLY A 625 -9.06 -22.02 11.03
CA GLY A 625 -9.06 -23.08 12.05
C GLY A 625 -8.24 -22.82 13.32
N SER A 626 -8.53 -21.72 14.04
CA SER A 626 -7.97 -21.48 15.39
C SER A 626 -8.97 -20.80 16.34
N SER A 627 -10.04 -21.52 16.71
CA SER A 627 -10.98 -21.14 17.80
C SER A 627 -11.98 -22.27 18.13
N ASP A 628 -11.49 -23.48 18.45
CA ASP A 628 -12.32 -24.59 19.02
C ASP A 628 -11.52 -25.44 20.04
N ASP A 629 -10.28 -25.05 20.40
CA ASP A 629 -9.37 -25.79 21.31
C ASP A 629 -9.20 -25.07 22.67
N ASP A 630 -10.14 -24.18 23.04
CA ASP A 630 -10.21 -23.65 24.40
C ASP A 630 -11.02 -24.61 25.26
N ASP A 631 -10.31 -25.34 26.12
CA ASP A 631 -10.85 -26.23 27.15
C ASP A 631 -11.65 -25.41 28.19
N ASP A 632 -12.98 -25.41 28.09
CA ASP A 632 -13.87 -25.15 29.25
C ASP A 632 -14.45 -26.50 29.73
N ASP A 633 -13.62 -27.25 30.46
CA ASP A 633 -14.05 -28.29 31.41
C ASP A 633 -14.83 -27.60 32.57
N ASP A 634 -16.06 -27.16 32.29
CA ASP A 634 -16.99 -26.69 33.33
C ASP A 634 -17.64 -27.91 34.01
N ASP A 635 -16.94 -28.44 35.02
CA ASP A 635 -17.45 -29.36 36.03
C ASP A 635 -18.68 -28.75 36.75
N TYR A 636 -19.88 -28.99 36.21
CA TYR A 636 -21.12 -28.76 36.94
C TYR A 636 -21.46 -29.97 37.83
N ASP A 637 -20.88 -29.97 39.03
CA ASP A 637 -21.36 -30.73 40.19
C ASP A 637 -22.83 -30.34 40.49
N ASP A 638 -23.79 -31.11 40.00
CA ASP A 638 -25.23 -30.92 40.26
C ASP A 638 -25.68 -31.81 41.44
N ASP A 639 -25.14 -31.50 42.62
CA ASP A 639 -25.41 -32.18 43.89
C ASP A 639 -26.62 -31.54 44.60
N TYR A 640 -27.84 -31.80 44.10
CA TYR A 640 -29.10 -31.50 44.79
C TYR A 640 -30.16 -32.60 44.66
N ASP A 641 -30.04 -33.62 45.52
CA ASP A 641 -31.19 -34.38 46.00
C ASP A 641 -32.19 -33.43 46.71
N ASP A 642 -33.46 -33.44 46.31
CA ASP A 642 -34.53 -34.05 47.12
C ASP A 642 -35.94 -33.86 46.51
N ASP A 643 -36.75 -34.93 46.61
CA ASP A 643 -38.21 -34.98 46.67
C ASP A 643 -39.09 -34.10 45.73
N TYR A 644 -39.86 -34.76 44.85
CA TYR A 644 -41.23 -35.16 45.23
C TYR A 644 -41.84 -36.21 44.27
N ASP A 645 -42.77 -37.00 44.81
CA ASP A 645 -43.08 -38.37 44.39
C ASP A 645 -44.57 -38.56 43.95
N TYR A 646 -44.83 -39.60 43.15
CA TYR A 646 -46.14 -40.09 42.61
C TYR A 646 -47.00 -39.13 41.75
N PHE A 647 -47.86 -39.54 40.81
CA PHE A 647 -48.09 -40.70 39.91
C PHE A 647 -49.58 -40.60 39.46
N TYR A 648 -49.91 -41.15 38.30
CA TYR A 648 -51.26 -41.58 37.86
C TYR A 648 -52.38 -40.54 37.59
N GLY A 649 -52.83 -40.55 36.33
CA GLY A 649 -54.12 -40.03 35.88
C GLY A 649 -54.32 -40.25 34.39
N LYS A 650 -54.75 -41.46 33.98
CA LYS A 650 -55.17 -41.75 32.59
C LYS A 650 -56.46 -41.00 32.26
N ASP A 651 -56.57 -40.42 31.06
CA ASP A 651 -57.14 -41.10 29.88
C ASP A 651 -56.71 -40.40 28.58
#